data_AF-A0A9D5L3S8-F1
#
_entry.id   AF-A0A9D5L3S8-F1
#
_cell.length_a   1.000
_cell.length_b   1.000
_cell.length_c   1.000
_cell.angle_alpha   90.00
_cell.angle_beta   90.00
_cell.angle_gamma   90.00
#
_symmetry.space_group_name_H-M   'P 1'
#
loop_
_entity.id
_entity.type
_entity.pdbx_description
1 polymer ?
#
loop_
_entity_poly.entity_id
_entity_poly.type
_entity_poly.pdbx_seq_one_letter_code
_entity_poly.pdbx_strand_id
1 'polypeptide(L)'
;MKKTLLTGAFTLVSAVAFQSSAWDGNNWMSELPDNAYVAQLSIPGTHDSATGHGTTSDVMARTQMHSLSEQLEMGIRAFDFRPQVSGSKLEAHHGIINCNISFDDAMKKVIGPFLDAHPDEFIVIHTLYAAPLFGSYDRDKDKYVNLLNSLFESDELKGKLVKFRRDLTVADMRGKILLLSRDSYSGTSPFGGFFENWSEEFDNLSRRSRIIGEAGDIMNSSKLFVQDRANTNGDNSEKARFMTNLLDFTTGYTINDDPANLVWAFNFLSSYSGSSTSSSYKSNATYFNKQLVDYVGAGDYVAGPTGFVMMDFVGDDDTNGIASVNAVIDNNFKYVGNSTDYTLAVGDKPEFRLDKAWLQGEGMYYNCGGDKAVPIIADFDGDGRMDYYCSGQSYEYYNNGWNWGDISYMALNKGFGHPYGFEAYDNQGVKRGENRSSSNNENYLPIVYGAQVQALADLNQDGAVDILLWDCDQHGWGTYPRYTTYGDQNSRVFINNGDGSQFTPIQGYPNNIGNNKHGNWSCSLPGKYHRVSIADVNCDGYPDIMMVTESGTTMENGQFSWYDANGTSVFINNGDNTFTRQFIAANRTHYAASLFGDFNCDGYPDILLNGYHDAITGADGVTIEPGYELVIMTNDGRGNFSVAYHSNDYAKNEDEGQETAIHVLDYDQDGKMDILLSGTTNRNSFNNTNGRDGKVAFILRNESDGTDVKFSEVLTDLHPSSVAMQRLSVLADFNGDGYIDYLADGWGPNSDWSNGSYLSYSRGEYNTNYQLHNGVIHNMDYYGSNEGEEQSWITFGDIDGDGMLDLISPAGDGAPRVYLNRTLQGKNQIAQVPDAPTNAVATYDIDTKRVTVTWDKMYTQSGSKAIYNTYLRRVDDSTPVSRSAAAEGVNIMRVPADVNTGKLKAYTEWSSFLPSETCFFDNLEEGTYELGVQSVGYNYGASKFTPIQFVVNNQTNGADVIAAEDNDSPVNVYNMQGMLIKQNVDRQDALTDLPAGVYIVGNKKMLKR
;
A
#
# COMPACT_ATOMS: atom_id res chain seq x y z
N MET A 1 2.10 54.00 -30.50
CA MET A 1 3.39 53.33 -30.75
C MET A 1 3.77 52.55 -29.49
N LYS A 2 4.23 51.30 -29.67
CA LYS A 2 4.48 50.22 -28.69
C LYS A 2 3.21 49.49 -28.24
N LYS A 3 2.86 48.35 -28.87
CA LYS A 3 3.38 46.95 -28.74
C LYS A 3 2.92 46.30 -27.42
N THR A 4 2.00 45.35 -27.53
CA THR A 4 1.93 44.17 -26.66
C THR A 4 1.61 42.97 -27.55
N LEU A 5 2.47 41.96 -27.45
CA LEU A 5 2.50 40.75 -28.27
C LEU A 5 1.33 39.82 -27.93
N LEU A 6 0.75 39.22 -28.96
CA LEU A 6 0.13 37.90 -28.88
C LEU A 6 1.27 36.87 -28.72
N THR A 7 1.28 36.13 -27.62
CA THR A 7 1.90 34.81 -27.52
C THR A 7 0.78 33.81 -27.35
N GLY A 8 0.52 33.05 -28.42
CA GLY A 8 -0.44 31.96 -28.41
C GLY A 8 0.14 30.75 -27.70
N ALA A 9 -0.58 30.24 -26.72
CA ALA A 9 -0.52 28.84 -26.35
C ALA A 9 -1.55 28.12 -27.22
N PHE A 10 -1.07 27.33 -28.17
CA PHE A 10 -1.87 26.32 -28.86
C PHE A 10 -2.02 25.15 -27.88
N THR A 11 -3.04 25.18 -27.04
CA THR A 11 -3.55 23.95 -26.41
C THR A 11 -4.44 23.30 -27.45
N LEU A 12 -3.91 22.29 -28.16
CA LEU A 12 -4.72 21.35 -28.90
C LEU A 12 -5.51 20.54 -27.85
N VAL A 13 -6.64 21.08 -27.41
CA VAL A 13 -7.70 20.28 -26.80
C VAL A 13 -8.28 19.47 -27.95
N SER A 14 -7.74 18.27 -28.16
CA SER A 14 -8.44 17.22 -28.91
C SER A 14 -9.64 16.80 -28.07
N ALA A 15 -10.67 17.65 -28.04
CA ALA A 15 -12.01 17.21 -27.72
C ALA A 15 -12.44 16.31 -28.88
N VAL A 16 -12.04 15.03 -28.81
CA VAL A 16 -12.78 13.99 -29.50
C VAL A 16 -14.12 13.94 -28.80
N ALA A 17 -15.04 14.79 -29.24
CA ALA A 17 -16.45 14.55 -29.01
C ALA A 17 -16.72 13.23 -29.73
N PHE A 18 -16.67 12.12 -28.98
CA PHE A 18 -17.36 10.91 -29.37
C PHE A 18 -18.81 11.32 -29.54
N GLN A 19 -19.22 11.54 -30.79
CA GLN A 19 -20.62 11.40 -31.14
C GLN A 19 -21.01 10.03 -30.63
N SER A 20 -21.97 9.97 -29.70
CA SER A 20 -22.63 8.74 -29.32
C SER A 20 -23.14 8.09 -30.61
N SER A 21 -22.42 7.11 -31.14
CA SER A 21 -23.07 6.01 -31.84
C SER A 21 -24.02 5.43 -30.80
N ALA A 22 -25.30 5.74 -30.93
CA ALA A 22 -26.32 5.07 -30.15
C ALA A 22 -26.13 3.57 -30.42
N TRP A 23 -25.74 2.82 -29.40
CA TRP A 23 -25.63 1.37 -29.45
C TRP A 23 -26.93 0.79 -29.99
N ASP A 24 -26.81 -0.24 -30.82
CA ASP A 24 -27.91 -1.15 -31.11
C ASP A 24 -28.11 -1.97 -29.83
N GLY A 25 -29.37 -2.14 -29.40
CA GLY A 25 -29.75 -2.82 -28.15
C GLY A 25 -28.95 -4.08 -27.80
N ASN A 26 -28.46 -4.80 -28.83
CA ASN A 26 -27.79 -6.08 -28.69
C ASN A 26 -26.25 -6.06 -28.78
N ASN A 27 -25.57 -4.92 -28.90
CA ASN A 27 -24.10 -4.90 -29.09
C ASN A 27 -23.34 -3.87 -28.23
N TRP A 28 -23.91 -3.45 -27.09
CA TRP A 28 -23.36 -2.37 -26.28
C TRP A 28 -21.97 -2.67 -25.71
N MET A 29 -21.59 -3.94 -25.50
CA MET A 29 -20.26 -4.28 -24.97
C MET A 29 -19.16 -4.09 -26.02
N SER A 30 -19.49 -3.99 -27.31
CA SER A 30 -18.51 -3.67 -28.37
C SER A 30 -17.85 -2.30 -28.22
N GLU A 31 -18.51 -1.37 -27.53
CA GLU A 31 -18.01 -0.01 -27.26
C GLU A 31 -17.15 0.06 -25.98
N LEU A 32 -17.09 -1.03 -25.19
CA LEU A 32 -16.27 -1.07 -23.98
C LEU A 32 -14.78 -1.28 -24.32
N PRO A 33 -13.85 -0.63 -23.58
CA PRO A 33 -12.43 -0.89 -23.73
C PRO A 33 -12.07 -2.34 -23.40
N ASP A 34 -11.19 -2.94 -24.21
CA ASP A 34 -10.71 -4.31 -24.04
C ASP A 34 -10.02 -4.55 -22.68
N ASN A 35 -9.35 -3.53 -22.15
CA ASN A 35 -8.65 -3.57 -20.86
C ASN A 35 -9.55 -3.30 -19.66
N ALA A 36 -10.83 -2.97 -19.84
CA ALA A 36 -11.74 -2.79 -18.72
C ALA A 36 -11.96 -4.12 -18.00
N TYR A 37 -11.94 -4.11 -16.66
CA TYR A 37 -12.23 -5.30 -15.87
C TYR A 37 -13.73 -5.57 -15.82
N VAL A 38 -14.12 -6.83 -15.97
CA VAL A 38 -15.54 -7.27 -15.89
C VAL A 38 -16.17 -6.88 -14.56
N ALA A 39 -15.39 -6.96 -13.47
CA ALA A 39 -15.81 -6.57 -12.13
C ALA A 39 -16.12 -5.07 -11.99
N GLN A 40 -15.59 -4.23 -12.89
CA GLN A 40 -15.82 -2.78 -12.95
C GLN A 40 -16.90 -2.39 -13.99
N LEU A 41 -17.71 -3.34 -14.44
CA LEU A 41 -18.82 -3.05 -15.35
C LEU A 41 -20.17 -3.02 -14.62
N SER A 42 -21.09 -2.28 -15.23
CA SER A 42 -22.51 -2.25 -14.89
C SER A 42 -23.22 -3.19 -15.88
N ILE A 43 -23.57 -4.40 -15.45
CA ILE A 43 -24.11 -5.44 -16.35
C ILE A 43 -25.57 -5.75 -16.00
N PRO A 44 -26.53 -5.51 -16.93
CA PRO A 44 -27.93 -5.83 -16.68
C PRO A 44 -28.13 -7.36 -16.76
N GLY A 45 -28.89 -7.87 -15.79
CA GLY A 45 -29.19 -9.28 -15.68
C GLY A 45 -30.65 -9.59 -15.36
N THR A 46 -31.03 -10.85 -15.54
CA THR A 46 -32.37 -11.36 -15.26
C THR A 46 -32.34 -12.45 -14.21
N HIS A 47 -33.21 -12.33 -13.21
CA HIS A 47 -33.49 -13.39 -12.23
C HIS A 47 -34.44 -14.45 -12.82
N ASP A 48 -34.16 -15.73 -12.55
CA ASP A 48 -34.91 -16.87 -13.08
C ASP A 48 -35.22 -16.75 -14.60
N SER A 49 -34.17 -16.51 -15.39
CA SER A 49 -34.24 -16.04 -16.78
C SER A 49 -35.07 -16.93 -17.70
N ALA A 50 -35.01 -18.25 -17.49
CA ALA A 50 -35.68 -19.25 -18.32
C ALA A 50 -37.21 -19.20 -18.23
N THR A 51 -37.77 -18.57 -17.19
CA THR A 51 -39.24 -18.46 -17.02
C THR A 51 -39.89 -17.65 -18.14
N GLY A 52 -39.11 -16.85 -18.88
CA GLY A 52 -39.50 -16.15 -20.11
C GLY A 52 -40.03 -17.07 -21.23
N HIS A 53 -39.66 -18.34 -21.23
CA HIS A 53 -40.21 -19.34 -22.16
C HIS A 53 -41.55 -19.96 -21.69
N GLY A 54 -42.01 -19.61 -20.50
CA GLY A 54 -43.11 -20.30 -19.83
C GLY A 54 -42.63 -21.33 -18.85
N THR A 55 -43.53 -21.68 -17.96
CA THR A 55 -43.34 -22.69 -16.93
C THR A 55 -44.56 -23.60 -16.87
N THR A 56 -44.43 -24.72 -16.19
CA THR A 56 -45.59 -25.60 -15.91
C THR A 56 -46.61 -24.96 -14.96
N SER A 57 -46.27 -23.84 -14.30
CA SER A 57 -47.18 -23.04 -13.48
C SER A 57 -46.79 -21.56 -13.47
N ASP A 58 -47.19 -20.84 -14.52
CA ASP A 58 -46.88 -19.41 -14.69
C ASP A 58 -47.48 -18.50 -13.61
N VAL A 59 -48.47 -18.97 -12.84
CA VAL A 59 -49.02 -18.20 -11.71
C VAL A 59 -48.03 -18.13 -10.54
N MET A 60 -47.16 -19.13 -10.41
CA MET A 60 -46.27 -19.29 -9.25
C MET A 60 -44.80 -18.97 -9.57
N ALA A 61 -44.39 -19.12 -10.83
CA ALA A 61 -42.98 -19.15 -11.21
C ALA A 61 -42.55 -18.13 -12.27
N ARG A 62 -43.47 -17.44 -12.94
CA ARG A 62 -43.13 -16.46 -13.98
C ARG A 62 -42.44 -15.23 -13.37
N THR A 63 -41.19 -14.98 -13.74
CA THR A 63 -40.39 -13.79 -13.36
C THR A 63 -40.00 -12.94 -14.57
N GLN A 64 -39.95 -13.52 -15.78
CA GLN A 64 -39.69 -12.81 -17.04
C GLN A 64 -40.83 -12.99 -18.02
N MET A 65 -41.16 -11.98 -18.83
CA MET A 65 -42.18 -12.10 -19.88
C MET A 65 -41.61 -12.45 -21.25
N HIS A 66 -40.35 -12.12 -21.48
CA HIS A 66 -39.68 -12.26 -22.77
C HIS A 66 -38.76 -13.48 -22.79
N SER A 67 -38.65 -14.13 -23.95
CA SER A 67 -37.75 -15.27 -24.20
C SER A 67 -36.28 -14.88 -24.01
N LEU A 68 -35.39 -15.87 -23.88
CA LEU A 68 -33.95 -15.61 -23.73
C LEU A 68 -33.37 -14.85 -24.93
N SER A 69 -33.83 -15.13 -26.16
CA SER A 69 -33.43 -14.36 -27.34
C SER A 69 -33.84 -12.90 -27.24
N GLU A 70 -35.08 -12.62 -26.84
CA GLU A 70 -35.55 -11.24 -26.65
C GLU A 70 -34.80 -10.54 -25.51
N GLN A 71 -34.46 -11.25 -24.42
CA GLN A 71 -33.61 -10.72 -23.34
C GLN A 71 -32.23 -10.29 -23.86
N LEU A 72 -31.59 -11.10 -24.71
CA LEU A 72 -30.31 -10.74 -25.34
C LEU A 72 -30.43 -9.51 -26.23
N GLU A 73 -31.49 -9.40 -27.03
CA GLU A 73 -31.76 -8.25 -27.89
C GLU A 73 -32.00 -6.95 -27.09
N MET A 74 -32.49 -7.06 -25.86
CA MET A 74 -32.65 -5.94 -24.93
C MET A 74 -31.35 -5.52 -24.22
N GLY A 75 -30.24 -6.23 -24.45
CA GLY A 75 -28.95 -5.93 -23.85
C GLY A 75 -28.62 -6.70 -22.56
N ILE A 76 -29.45 -7.68 -22.16
CA ILE A 76 -29.17 -8.54 -20.99
C ILE A 76 -27.94 -9.40 -21.26
N ARG A 77 -26.98 -9.39 -20.33
CA ARG A 77 -25.74 -10.18 -20.42
C ARG A 77 -25.44 -11.01 -19.18
N ALA A 78 -26.19 -10.83 -18.10
CA ALA A 78 -26.15 -11.71 -16.93
C ALA A 78 -27.45 -12.53 -16.80
N PHE A 79 -27.34 -13.85 -16.74
CA PHE A 79 -28.50 -14.74 -16.69
C PHE A 79 -28.46 -15.64 -15.46
N ASP A 80 -29.51 -15.58 -14.65
CA ASP A 80 -29.76 -16.54 -13.57
C ASP A 80 -30.53 -17.75 -14.11
N PHE A 81 -29.97 -18.95 -13.91
CA PHE A 81 -30.61 -20.22 -14.25
C PHE A 81 -30.63 -21.15 -13.04
N ARG A 82 -31.71 -21.94 -12.91
CA ARG A 82 -31.75 -23.02 -11.92
C ARG A 82 -31.80 -24.40 -12.55
N PRO A 83 -30.65 -24.98 -12.95
CA PRO A 83 -30.62 -26.26 -13.62
C PRO A 83 -30.89 -27.42 -12.64
N GLN A 84 -31.58 -28.45 -13.11
CA GLN A 84 -31.81 -29.70 -12.40
C GLN A 84 -31.40 -30.88 -13.27
N VAL A 85 -30.79 -31.90 -12.65
CA VAL A 85 -30.52 -33.17 -13.35
C VAL A 85 -31.83 -33.88 -13.69
N SER A 86 -32.07 -34.10 -14.98
CA SER A 86 -33.21 -34.88 -15.48
C SER A 86 -32.75 -35.90 -16.52
N GLY A 87 -32.66 -37.17 -16.11
CA GLY A 87 -32.18 -38.24 -16.97
C GLY A 87 -30.73 -38.01 -17.41
N SER A 88 -30.52 -37.67 -18.69
CA SER A 88 -29.23 -37.42 -19.32
C SER A 88 -29.04 -35.97 -19.79
N LYS A 89 -29.82 -35.02 -19.28
CA LYS A 89 -29.72 -33.59 -19.59
C LYS A 89 -30.04 -32.73 -18.37
N LEU A 90 -29.83 -31.42 -18.48
CA LEU A 90 -30.21 -30.43 -17.48
C LEU A 90 -31.48 -29.69 -17.92
N GLU A 91 -32.52 -29.74 -17.09
CA GLU A 91 -33.75 -28.95 -17.28
C GLU A 91 -33.62 -27.63 -16.50
N ALA A 92 -34.26 -26.56 -16.98
CA ALA A 92 -34.29 -25.29 -16.25
C ALA A 92 -35.56 -25.21 -15.39
N HIS A 93 -35.44 -24.69 -14.17
CA HIS A 93 -36.52 -24.66 -13.19
C HIS A 93 -36.66 -23.30 -12.50
N HIS A 94 -37.80 -23.14 -11.82
CA HIS A 94 -38.07 -22.17 -10.76
C HIS A 94 -38.47 -22.95 -9.51
N GLY A 95 -37.51 -23.24 -8.62
CA GLY A 95 -37.72 -24.18 -7.53
C GLY A 95 -38.15 -25.57 -8.04
N ILE A 96 -39.35 -26.03 -7.66
CA ILE A 96 -39.91 -27.32 -8.13
C ILE A 96 -40.63 -27.23 -9.49
N ILE A 97 -40.84 -26.03 -10.03
CA ILE A 97 -41.62 -25.79 -11.24
C ILE A 97 -40.68 -25.84 -12.44
N ASN A 98 -41.04 -26.60 -13.47
CA ASN A 98 -40.22 -26.74 -14.68
C ASN A 98 -40.46 -25.57 -15.64
N CYS A 99 -39.40 -25.05 -16.25
CA CYS A 99 -39.49 -24.10 -17.36
C CYS A 99 -39.72 -24.85 -18.68
N ASN A 100 -40.28 -24.17 -19.67
CA ASN A 100 -40.57 -24.75 -20.99
C ASN A 100 -39.35 -24.80 -21.92
N ILE A 101 -38.16 -24.50 -21.40
CA ILE A 101 -36.87 -24.67 -22.05
C ILE A 101 -35.93 -25.40 -21.09
N SER A 102 -35.13 -26.34 -21.62
CA SER A 102 -34.11 -27.00 -20.82
C SER A 102 -32.86 -26.11 -20.71
N PHE A 103 -32.04 -26.30 -19.68
CA PHE A 103 -30.78 -25.57 -19.57
C PHE A 103 -29.84 -25.88 -20.75
N ASP A 104 -29.77 -27.16 -21.16
CA ASP A 104 -29.03 -27.57 -22.37
C ASP A 104 -29.45 -26.79 -23.62
N ASP A 105 -30.77 -26.64 -23.84
CA ASP A 105 -31.31 -25.97 -25.03
C ASP A 105 -31.11 -24.46 -24.95
N ALA A 106 -31.25 -23.86 -23.76
CA ALA A 106 -30.92 -22.46 -23.54
C ALA A 106 -29.47 -22.15 -23.93
N MET A 107 -28.52 -23.02 -23.54
CA MET A 107 -27.11 -22.83 -23.89
C MET A 107 -26.85 -23.09 -25.37
N LYS A 108 -27.24 -24.26 -25.90
CA LYS A 108 -26.89 -24.69 -27.28
C LYS A 108 -27.66 -23.95 -28.37
N LYS A 109 -28.92 -23.58 -28.13
CA LYS A 109 -29.81 -23.04 -29.17
C LYS A 109 -30.02 -21.54 -29.07
N VAL A 110 -29.64 -20.91 -27.97
CA VAL A 110 -29.82 -19.47 -27.75
C VAL A 110 -28.49 -18.79 -27.48
N ILE A 111 -27.83 -19.10 -26.36
CA ILE A 111 -26.61 -18.38 -25.92
C ILE A 111 -25.42 -18.63 -26.87
N GLY A 112 -25.14 -19.88 -27.22
CA GLY A 112 -24.03 -20.24 -28.12
C GLY A 112 -24.14 -19.53 -29.48
N PRO A 113 -25.27 -19.67 -30.21
CA PRO A 113 -25.51 -18.98 -31.46
C PRO A 113 -25.47 -17.46 -31.36
N PHE A 114 -25.94 -16.87 -30.25
CA PHE A 114 -25.82 -15.43 -30.03
C PHE A 114 -24.35 -14.99 -29.97
N LEU A 115 -23.51 -15.68 -29.19
CA LEU A 115 -22.08 -15.37 -29.11
C LEU A 115 -21.33 -15.63 -30.42
N ASP A 116 -21.82 -16.54 -31.28
CA ASP A 116 -21.28 -16.71 -32.64
C ASP A 116 -21.62 -15.53 -33.55
N ALA A 117 -22.82 -14.95 -33.40
CA ALA A 117 -23.28 -13.80 -34.17
C ALA A 117 -22.74 -12.47 -33.64
N HIS A 118 -22.45 -12.39 -32.33
CA HIS A 118 -22.00 -11.20 -31.62
C HIS A 118 -20.70 -11.50 -30.85
N PRO A 119 -19.56 -11.70 -31.55
CA PRO A 119 -18.30 -12.12 -30.91
C PRO A 119 -17.71 -11.05 -29.97
N ASP A 120 -18.14 -9.79 -30.09
CA ASP A 120 -17.69 -8.70 -29.22
C ASP A 120 -18.47 -8.64 -27.89
N GLU A 121 -19.54 -9.43 -27.75
CA GLU A 121 -20.33 -9.54 -26.53
C GLU A 121 -19.86 -10.73 -25.68
N PHE A 122 -20.20 -10.74 -24.39
CA PHE A 122 -19.95 -11.87 -23.51
C PHE A 122 -21.09 -12.09 -22.52
N ILE A 123 -21.15 -13.28 -21.93
CA ILE A 123 -22.25 -13.67 -21.05
C ILE A 123 -21.73 -14.12 -19.70
N VAL A 124 -22.39 -13.66 -18.64
CA VAL A 124 -22.21 -14.17 -17.27
C VAL A 124 -23.44 -15.00 -16.91
N ILE A 125 -23.23 -16.21 -16.42
CA ILE A 125 -24.31 -17.12 -16.03
C ILE A 125 -24.18 -17.42 -14.55
N HIS A 126 -25.16 -16.99 -13.77
CA HIS A 126 -25.33 -17.43 -12.40
C HIS A 126 -26.18 -18.72 -12.39
N THR A 127 -25.74 -19.76 -11.68
CA THR A 127 -26.53 -20.99 -11.52
C THR A 127 -26.79 -21.35 -10.08
N LEU A 128 -28.03 -21.66 -9.74
CA LEU A 128 -28.39 -22.29 -8.47
C LEU A 128 -29.03 -23.66 -8.75
N TYR A 129 -28.50 -24.75 -8.19
CA TYR A 129 -29.07 -26.07 -8.48
C TYR A 129 -30.53 -26.19 -8.01
N ALA A 130 -31.44 -26.51 -8.91
CA ALA A 130 -32.84 -26.75 -8.58
C ALA A 130 -33.02 -28.17 -8.04
N ALA A 131 -33.22 -28.27 -6.73
CA ALA A 131 -33.40 -29.54 -6.03
C ALA A 131 -34.90 -29.95 -5.98
N PRO A 132 -35.29 -31.17 -6.40
CA PRO A 132 -36.69 -31.61 -6.29
C PRO A 132 -37.12 -31.89 -4.84
N LEU A 133 -36.15 -32.08 -3.94
CA LEU A 133 -36.31 -32.21 -2.49
C LEU A 133 -35.14 -31.50 -1.80
N PHE A 134 -35.36 -30.89 -0.64
CA PHE A 134 -34.31 -30.26 0.16
C PHE A 134 -33.13 -31.22 0.39
N GLY A 135 -31.89 -30.76 0.15
CA GLY A 135 -30.67 -31.57 0.30
C GLY A 135 -30.42 -32.61 -0.79
N SER A 136 -31.16 -32.59 -1.91
CA SER A 136 -30.91 -33.52 -3.02
C SER A 136 -29.74 -33.13 -3.92
N TYR A 137 -29.26 -31.88 -3.87
CA TYR A 137 -28.10 -31.44 -4.64
C TYR A 137 -26.89 -32.32 -4.39
N ASP A 138 -26.51 -32.54 -3.12
CA ASP A 138 -25.34 -33.34 -2.75
C ASP A 138 -25.37 -34.77 -3.29
N ARG A 139 -26.57 -35.33 -3.54
CA ARG A 139 -26.70 -36.69 -4.11
C ARG A 139 -26.43 -36.74 -5.60
N ASP A 140 -26.77 -35.67 -6.33
CA ASP A 140 -26.69 -35.61 -7.79
C ASP A 140 -25.52 -34.74 -8.29
N LYS A 141 -24.74 -34.16 -7.38
CA LYS A 141 -23.67 -33.20 -7.64
C LYS A 141 -22.63 -33.68 -8.67
N ASP A 142 -22.15 -34.92 -8.53
CA ASP A 142 -21.23 -35.55 -9.50
C ASP A 142 -21.86 -35.63 -10.90
N LYS A 143 -23.14 -35.98 -10.94
CA LYS A 143 -23.88 -36.13 -12.20
C LYS A 143 -24.16 -34.77 -12.84
N TYR A 144 -24.48 -33.77 -12.05
CA TYR A 144 -24.64 -32.38 -12.48
C TYR A 144 -23.35 -31.87 -13.16
N VAL A 145 -22.19 -32.05 -12.51
CA VAL A 145 -20.89 -31.66 -13.06
C VAL A 145 -20.56 -32.40 -14.35
N ASN A 146 -20.80 -33.71 -14.42
CA ASN A 146 -20.59 -34.49 -15.64
C ASN A 146 -21.47 -34.04 -16.82
N LEU A 147 -22.72 -33.67 -16.54
CA LEU A 147 -23.63 -33.15 -17.56
C LEU A 147 -23.22 -31.75 -18.02
N LEU A 148 -22.78 -30.86 -17.11
CA LEU A 148 -22.23 -29.57 -17.49
C LEU A 148 -20.98 -29.72 -18.36
N ASN A 149 -20.04 -30.59 -18.00
CA ASN A 149 -18.87 -30.88 -18.84
C ASN A 149 -19.28 -31.36 -20.24
N SER A 150 -20.25 -32.29 -20.31
CA SER A 150 -20.75 -32.80 -21.59
C SER A 150 -21.46 -31.73 -22.42
N LEU A 151 -22.17 -30.81 -21.76
CA LEU A 151 -22.86 -29.68 -22.38
C LEU A 151 -21.83 -28.72 -22.98
N PHE A 152 -20.82 -28.30 -22.24
CA PHE A 152 -19.85 -27.32 -22.74
C PHE A 152 -18.77 -27.88 -23.67
N GLU A 153 -18.63 -29.21 -23.77
CA GLU A 153 -17.85 -29.87 -24.83
C GLU A 153 -18.64 -30.10 -26.13
N SER A 154 -19.91 -29.68 -26.19
CA SER A 154 -20.69 -29.73 -27.44
C SER A 154 -20.18 -28.74 -28.48
N ASP A 155 -20.45 -29.03 -29.76
CA ASP A 155 -19.95 -28.25 -30.90
C ASP A 155 -20.32 -26.76 -30.81
N GLU A 156 -21.49 -26.43 -30.25
CA GLU A 156 -21.98 -25.06 -30.11
C GLU A 156 -21.32 -24.25 -28.99
N LEU A 157 -20.71 -24.92 -28.01
CA LEU A 157 -20.24 -24.30 -26.76
C LEU A 157 -18.75 -24.52 -26.50
N LYS A 158 -18.12 -25.44 -27.21
CA LYS A 158 -16.72 -25.80 -27.01
C LYS A 158 -15.81 -24.60 -27.14
N GLY A 159 -14.99 -24.38 -26.11
CA GLY A 159 -14.04 -23.26 -26.05
C GLY A 159 -14.68 -21.90 -25.75
N LYS A 160 -15.98 -21.82 -25.45
CA LYS A 160 -16.66 -20.59 -25.03
C LYS A 160 -16.59 -20.37 -23.51
N LEU A 161 -16.26 -21.37 -22.70
CA LEU A 161 -16.11 -21.17 -21.25
C LEU A 161 -14.79 -20.53 -20.88
N VAL A 162 -14.85 -19.65 -19.88
CA VAL A 162 -13.68 -19.07 -19.22
C VAL A 162 -13.64 -19.52 -17.76
N LYS A 163 -12.43 -19.77 -17.27
CA LYS A 163 -12.18 -20.05 -15.85
C LYS A 163 -12.25 -18.75 -15.07
N PHE A 164 -12.80 -18.79 -13.86
CA PHE A 164 -12.84 -17.58 -13.05
C PHE A 164 -11.43 -17.14 -12.65
N ARG A 165 -11.11 -15.88 -12.93
CA ARG A 165 -10.08 -15.10 -12.26
C ARG A 165 -10.71 -13.77 -11.83
N ARG A 166 -10.21 -13.18 -10.74
CA ARG A 166 -10.73 -11.90 -10.25
C ARG A 166 -10.51 -10.74 -11.23
N ASP A 167 -9.49 -10.86 -12.08
CA ASP A 167 -8.96 -9.86 -13.00
C ASP A 167 -9.43 -10.03 -14.46
N LEU A 168 -10.50 -10.81 -14.69
CA LEU A 168 -11.03 -11.01 -16.04
C LEU A 168 -11.35 -9.67 -16.71
N THR A 169 -10.74 -9.45 -17.87
CA THR A 169 -10.96 -8.26 -18.71
C THR A 169 -12.08 -8.49 -19.71
N VAL A 170 -12.58 -7.40 -20.31
CA VAL A 170 -13.49 -7.49 -21.46
C VAL A 170 -12.86 -8.31 -22.58
N ALA A 171 -11.58 -8.10 -22.90
CA ALA A 171 -10.86 -8.88 -23.92
C ALA A 171 -10.83 -10.38 -23.63
N ASP A 172 -10.59 -10.78 -22.37
CA ASP A 172 -10.63 -12.19 -21.96
C ASP A 172 -12.02 -12.82 -22.17
N MET A 173 -13.06 -12.00 -22.07
CA MET A 173 -14.46 -12.43 -22.05
C MET A 173 -15.15 -12.38 -23.41
N ARG A 174 -14.71 -11.57 -24.38
CA ARG A 174 -15.39 -11.45 -25.69
C ARG A 174 -15.63 -12.81 -26.36
N GLY A 175 -16.88 -13.09 -26.72
CA GLY A 175 -17.32 -14.36 -27.31
C GLY A 175 -17.39 -15.53 -26.32
N LYS A 176 -17.26 -15.26 -25.00
CA LYS A 176 -17.17 -16.27 -23.94
C LYS A 176 -18.31 -16.19 -22.93
N ILE A 177 -18.33 -17.22 -22.07
CA ILE A 177 -19.27 -17.45 -20.98
C ILE A 177 -18.47 -17.63 -19.69
N LEU A 178 -18.80 -16.82 -18.68
CA LEU A 178 -18.36 -17.02 -17.30
C LEU A 178 -19.50 -17.66 -16.51
N LEU A 179 -19.32 -18.92 -16.12
CA LEU A 179 -20.29 -19.67 -15.33
C LEU A 179 -19.95 -19.56 -13.84
N LEU A 180 -20.88 -19.02 -13.05
CA LEU A 180 -20.75 -18.83 -11.60
C LEU A 180 -21.83 -19.61 -10.86
N SER A 181 -21.45 -20.72 -10.22
CA SER A 181 -22.38 -21.55 -9.45
C SER A 181 -22.56 -21.02 -8.03
N ARG A 182 -23.80 -20.93 -7.56
CA ARG A 182 -24.11 -20.53 -6.18
C ARG A 182 -23.65 -21.53 -5.13
N ASP A 183 -23.51 -22.79 -5.54
CA ASP A 183 -23.02 -23.88 -4.71
C ASP A 183 -21.70 -24.44 -5.26
N SER A 184 -20.84 -24.95 -4.37
CA SER A 184 -19.61 -25.63 -4.78
C SER A 184 -19.87 -26.81 -5.70
N TYR A 185 -18.90 -27.16 -6.54
CA TYR A 185 -18.93 -28.36 -7.40
C TYR A 185 -18.47 -29.61 -6.65
N SER A 186 -18.72 -30.79 -7.22
CA SER A 186 -18.15 -32.05 -6.73
C SER A 186 -16.65 -32.11 -7.08
N GLY A 187 -15.81 -31.56 -6.22
CA GLY A 187 -14.36 -31.45 -6.44
C GLY A 187 -13.94 -30.09 -7.00
N THR A 188 -12.77 -30.04 -7.65
CA THR A 188 -12.22 -28.80 -8.21
C THR A 188 -13.13 -28.24 -9.29
N SER A 189 -13.31 -26.91 -9.31
CA SER A 189 -14.12 -26.22 -10.32
C SER A 189 -13.64 -26.56 -11.74
N PRO A 190 -14.45 -27.24 -12.57
CA PRO A 190 -14.04 -27.59 -13.93
C PRO A 190 -14.24 -26.44 -14.92
N PHE A 191 -15.01 -25.42 -14.54
CA PHE A 191 -15.42 -24.31 -15.39
C PHE A 191 -15.84 -23.11 -14.54
N GLY A 192 -15.49 -21.89 -14.97
CA GLY A 192 -15.82 -20.67 -14.23
C GLY A 192 -15.44 -20.73 -12.75
N GLY A 193 -16.38 -20.42 -11.86
CA GLY A 193 -16.21 -20.46 -10.41
C GLY A 193 -17.50 -20.79 -9.65
N PHE A 194 -17.40 -20.91 -8.33
CA PHE A 194 -18.55 -21.10 -7.44
C PHE A 194 -18.51 -20.17 -6.24
N PHE A 195 -19.63 -20.05 -5.54
CA PHE A 195 -19.75 -19.15 -4.40
C PHE A 195 -19.66 -19.88 -3.06
N GLU A 196 -19.12 -19.17 -2.07
CA GLU A 196 -19.16 -19.56 -0.66
C GLU A 196 -19.79 -18.45 0.18
N ASN A 197 -20.42 -18.83 1.30
CA ASN A 197 -21.02 -17.91 2.28
C ASN A 197 -21.98 -16.89 1.65
N TRP A 198 -22.88 -17.33 0.77
CA TRP A 198 -23.85 -16.47 0.09
C TRP A 198 -24.63 -15.58 1.08
N SER A 199 -24.68 -14.28 0.80
CA SER A 199 -25.39 -13.32 1.63
C SER A 199 -26.71 -12.88 1.00
N GLU A 200 -27.73 -12.74 1.84
CA GLU A 200 -29.03 -12.20 1.41
C GLU A 200 -29.12 -10.68 1.66
N GLU A 201 -28.24 -10.08 2.47
CA GLU A 201 -28.36 -8.66 2.85
C GLU A 201 -26.97 -8.01 2.96
N PHE A 202 -26.86 -6.79 2.46
CA PHE A 202 -25.65 -5.98 2.52
C PHE A 202 -25.72 -4.97 3.68
N ASP A 203 -25.13 -5.36 4.83
CA ASP A 203 -25.18 -4.65 6.12
C ASP A 203 -23.79 -4.20 6.63
N ASN A 204 -23.01 -3.51 5.79
CA ASN A 204 -21.69 -2.92 6.14
C ASN A 204 -20.49 -3.89 6.10
N LEU A 205 -20.23 -4.51 4.93
CA LEU A 205 -18.99 -5.23 4.58
C LEU A 205 -18.59 -6.46 5.45
N SER A 206 -19.35 -6.79 6.49
CA SER A 206 -19.00 -7.83 7.47
C SER A 206 -19.20 -9.28 6.98
N ARG A 207 -19.92 -9.50 5.87
CA ARG A 207 -20.28 -10.83 5.37
C ARG A 207 -19.35 -11.26 4.23
N ARG A 208 -18.75 -12.45 4.39
CA ARG A 208 -17.61 -12.94 3.59
C ARG A 208 -18.03 -13.77 2.37
N SER A 209 -19.02 -13.33 1.59
CA SER A 209 -19.32 -14.04 0.34
C SER A 209 -18.09 -13.99 -0.58
N ARG A 210 -17.84 -15.08 -1.30
CA ARG A 210 -16.62 -15.24 -2.11
C ARG A 210 -16.94 -15.94 -3.41
N ILE A 211 -16.16 -15.62 -4.44
CA ILE A 211 -16.06 -16.43 -5.66
C ILE A 211 -14.79 -17.27 -5.56
N ILE A 212 -14.90 -18.56 -5.81
CA ILE A 212 -13.82 -19.55 -5.82
C ILE A 212 -13.75 -20.17 -7.21
N GLY A 213 -12.64 -19.97 -7.89
CA GLY A 213 -12.29 -20.56 -9.16
C GLY A 213 -11.50 -21.87 -9.01
N GLU A 214 -10.75 -22.22 -10.04
CA GLU A 214 -9.89 -23.41 -10.04
C GLU A 214 -8.62 -23.17 -9.21
N ALA A 215 -8.24 -24.13 -8.35
CA ALA A 215 -7.05 -24.05 -7.51
C ALA A 215 -5.73 -23.88 -8.31
N GLY A 216 -4.74 -23.17 -7.74
CA GLY A 216 -3.37 -23.06 -8.29
C GLY A 216 -2.97 -21.69 -8.86
N ASP A 217 -3.88 -20.71 -8.87
CA ASP A 217 -3.64 -19.33 -9.30
C ASP A 217 -4.03 -18.38 -8.16
N ILE A 218 -3.21 -17.37 -7.84
CA ILE A 218 -3.49 -16.40 -6.77
C ILE A 218 -4.72 -15.52 -7.06
N MET A 219 -5.08 -15.36 -8.34
CA MET A 219 -6.24 -14.59 -8.79
C MET A 219 -7.52 -15.43 -8.90
N ASN A 220 -7.48 -16.73 -8.58
CA ASN A 220 -8.64 -17.62 -8.70
C ASN A 220 -9.76 -17.37 -7.68
N SER A 221 -9.59 -16.44 -6.74
CA SER A 221 -10.62 -16.12 -5.75
C SER A 221 -10.77 -14.62 -5.57
N SER A 222 -11.98 -14.20 -5.20
CA SER A 222 -12.31 -12.80 -4.96
C SER A 222 -13.41 -12.66 -3.91
N LYS A 223 -13.41 -11.53 -3.20
CA LYS A 223 -14.57 -11.07 -2.41
C LYS A 223 -15.77 -10.87 -3.33
N LEU A 224 -16.92 -11.31 -2.85
CA LEU A 224 -18.20 -11.11 -3.49
C LEU A 224 -19.09 -10.31 -2.54
N PHE A 225 -19.71 -9.25 -3.06
CA PHE A 225 -20.72 -8.50 -2.34
C PHE A 225 -22.09 -8.80 -2.94
N VAL A 226 -23.02 -9.25 -2.10
CA VAL A 226 -24.34 -9.68 -2.55
C VAL A 226 -25.42 -9.01 -1.73
N GLN A 227 -26.46 -8.57 -2.41
CA GLN A 227 -27.78 -8.39 -1.84
C GLN A 227 -28.74 -9.32 -2.58
N ASP A 228 -29.38 -10.23 -1.84
CA ASP A 228 -30.37 -11.18 -2.36
C ASP A 228 -31.56 -11.33 -1.40
N ARG A 229 -32.07 -10.19 -0.89
CA ARG A 229 -33.22 -10.19 0.02
C ARG A 229 -34.47 -10.49 -0.80
N ALA A 230 -34.74 -11.77 -1.03
CA ALA A 230 -35.79 -12.24 -1.93
C ALA A 230 -37.20 -12.08 -1.33
N ASN A 231 -37.35 -12.18 0.00
CA ASN A 231 -38.61 -11.94 0.68
C ASN A 231 -38.57 -10.59 1.40
N THR A 232 -39.41 -9.67 0.95
CA THR A 232 -39.55 -8.33 1.57
C THR A 232 -40.29 -8.36 2.90
N ASN A 233 -40.98 -9.45 3.25
CA ASN A 233 -41.83 -9.55 4.44
C ASN A 233 -42.88 -8.41 4.56
N GLY A 234 -43.23 -7.77 3.44
CA GLY A 234 -44.13 -6.61 3.42
C GLY A 234 -43.44 -5.25 3.58
N ASP A 235 -42.12 -5.22 3.79
CA ASP A 235 -41.33 -4.00 3.90
C ASP A 235 -40.36 -3.86 2.71
N ASN A 236 -40.78 -3.06 1.73
CA ASN A 236 -39.93 -2.77 0.58
C ASN A 236 -38.79 -1.79 0.91
N SER A 237 -38.90 -1.02 2.00
CA SER A 237 -37.89 -0.02 2.37
C SER A 237 -36.60 -0.68 2.85
N GLU A 238 -36.70 -1.80 3.57
CA GLU A 238 -35.55 -2.59 4.01
C GLU A 238 -34.76 -3.13 2.81
N LYS A 239 -35.44 -3.75 1.84
CA LYS A 239 -34.78 -4.25 0.62
C LYS A 239 -34.15 -3.11 -0.19
N ALA A 240 -34.87 -2.00 -0.37
CA ALA A 240 -34.37 -0.84 -1.11
C ALA A 240 -33.11 -0.25 -0.45
N ARG A 241 -33.04 -0.22 0.88
CA ARG A 241 -31.84 0.19 1.61
C ARG A 241 -30.64 -0.72 1.32
N PHE A 242 -30.81 -2.05 1.34
CA PHE A 242 -29.70 -2.94 1.01
C PHE A 242 -29.24 -2.79 -0.45
N MET A 243 -30.19 -2.58 -1.39
CA MET A 243 -29.89 -2.34 -2.80
C MET A 243 -29.06 -1.07 -2.98
N THR A 244 -29.48 0.04 -2.37
CA THR A 244 -28.82 1.34 -2.48
C THR A 244 -27.49 1.37 -1.74
N ASN A 245 -27.38 0.77 -0.55
CA ASN A 245 -26.10 0.64 0.14
C ASN A 245 -25.04 -0.11 -0.69
N LEU A 246 -25.44 -1.16 -1.42
CA LEU A 246 -24.50 -1.89 -2.30
C LEU A 246 -24.10 -1.04 -3.51
N LEU A 247 -25.02 -0.24 -4.06
CA LEU A 247 -24.71 0.71 -5.13
C LEU A 247 -23.80 1.84 -4.63
N ASP A 248 -24.07 2.45 -3.48
CA ASP A 248 -23.22 3.48 -2.86
C ASP A 248 -21.78 2.96 -2.69
N PHE A 249 -21.63 1.71 -2.23
CA PHE A 249 -20.33 1.06 -2.11
C PHE A 249 -19.66 0.84 -3.47
N THR A 250 -20.33 0.13 -4.39
CA THR A 250 -19.72 -0.28 -5.66
C THR A 250 -19.42 0.89 -6.59
N THR A 251 -20.31 1.87 -6.66
CA THR A 251 -20.15 3.05 -7.54
C THR A 251 -19.11 4.04 -7.03
N GLY A 252 -18.86 4.08 -5.72
CA GLY A 252 -17.78 4.86 -5.11
C GLY A 252 -16.46 4.09 -4.93
N TYR A 253 -16.39 2.81 -5.32
CA TYR A 253 -15.21 1.97 -5.13
C TYR A 253 -14.19 2.15 -6.24
N THR A 254 -12.95 2.49 -5.87
CA THR A 254 -11.79 2.56 -6.77
C THR A 254 -10.86 1.37 -6.51
N ILE A 255 -10.20 0.89 -7.56
CA ILE A 255 -9.16 -0.14 -7.45
C ILE A 255 -7.75 0.44 -7.43
N ASN A 256 -7.60 1.74 -7.69
CA ASN A 256 -6.32 2.46 -7.77
C ASN A 256 -5.30 1.80 -8.71
N ASP A 257 -5.79 1.36 -9.87
CA ASP A 257 -5.04 0.61 -10.90
C ASP A 257 -4.39 -0.69 -10.41
N ASP A 258 -4.76 -1.21 -9.24
CA ASP A 258 -4.34 -2.52 -8.74
C ASP A 258 -5.46 -3.58 -8.95
N PRO A 259 -5.27 -4.56 -9.85
CA PRO A 259 -6.25 -5.62 -10.09
C PRO A 259 -6.51 -6.50 -8.85
N ALA A 260 -5.61 -6.51 -7.88
CA ALA A 260 -5.81 -7.25 -6.64
C ALA A 260 -6.94 -6.67 -5.77
N ASN A 261 -7.26 -5.39 -5.97
CA ASN A 261 -8.38 -4.69 -5.34
C ASN A 261 -9.73 -4.97 -6.01
N LEU A 262 -9.79 -5.68 -7.14
CA LEU A 262 -11.06 -5.97 -7.83
C LEU A 262 -12.03 -6.76 -6.93
N VAL A 263 -13.24 -6.21 -6.79
CA VAL A 263 -14.35 -6.81 -6.06
C VAL A 263 -15.52 -7.08 -7.00
N TRP A 264 -16.21 -8.20 -6.78
CA TRP A 264 -17.36 -8.59 -7.58
C TRP A 264 -18.64 -8.33 -6.81
N ALA A 265 -19.70 -7.90 -7.49
CA ALA A 265 -20.97 -7.58 -6.85
C ALA A 265 -22.20 -8.08 -7.61
N PHE A 266 -23.16 -8.64 -6.88
CA PHE A 266 -24.49 -9.01 -7.38
C PHE A 266 -25.57 -8.26 -6.59
N ASN A 267 -26.39 -7.50 -7.29
CA ASN A 267 -27.52 -6.77 -6.73
C ASN A 267 -28.83 -7.34 -7.28
N PHE A 268 -29.52 -8.16 -6.49
CA PHE A 268 -30.80 -8.74 -6.91
C PHE A 268 -31.95 -7.79 -6.54
N LEU A 269 -32.56 -7.21 -7.58
CA LEU A 269 -33.80 -6.43 -7.48
C LEU A 269 -35.03 -7.34 -7.35
N SER A 270 -34.92 -8.58 -7.84
CA SER A 270 -35.97 -9.59 -7.74
C SER A 270 -36.39 -9.83 -6.29
N SER A 271 -37.70 -9.97 -6.08
CA SER A 271 -38.26 -10.28 -4.75
C SER A 271 -39.74 -10.57 -4.81
N TYR A 272 -40.28 -11.06 -3.69
CA TYR A 272 -41.70 -11.18 -3.44
C TYR A 272 -42.09 -10.62 -2.08
N SER A 273 -43.39 -10.41 -1.90
CA SER A 273 -44.04 -10.13 -0.63
C SER A 273 -45.18 -11.11 -0.38
N GLY A 274 -45.29 -11.60 0.86
CA GLY A 274 -46.29 -12.57 1.26
C GLY A 274 -46.08 -13.95 0.63
N SER A 275 -46.64 -14.19 -0.55
CA SER A 275 -46.52 -15.46 -1.29
C SER A 275 -45.67 -15.32 -2.53
N SER A 276 -44.76 -16.27 -2.73
CA SER A 276 -43.88 -16.41 -3.89
C SER A 276 -44.72 -16.74 -5.14
N THR A 277 -45.25 -15.70 -5.80
CA THR A 277 -46.18 -15.79 -6.93
C THR A 277 -45.80 -14.77 -7.99
N SER A 278 -46.17 -15.02 -9.23
CA SER A 278 -45.83 -14.14 -10.35
C SER A 278 -46.43 -12.75 -10.25
N SER A 279 -47.61 -12.61 -9.66
CA SER A 279 -48.18 -11.31 -9.34
C SER A 279 -47.38 -10.57 -8.27
N SER A 280 -46.85 -11.28 -7.28
CA SER A 280 -46.00 -10.70 -6.23
C SER A 280 -44.65 -10.25 -6.79
N TYR A 281 -44.00 -11.09 -7.61
CA TYR A 281 -42.76 -10.71 -8.30
C TYR A 281 -42.97 -9.48 -9.19
N LYS A 282 -44.04 -9.45 -10.02
CA LYS A 282 -44.34 -8.29 -10.90
C LYS A 282 -44.60 -7.01 -10.11
N SER A 283 -45.34 -7.11 -9.00
CA SER A 283 -45.61 -5.97 -8.11
C SER A 283 -44.32 -5.40 -7.52
N ASN A 284 -43.39 -6.26 -7.09
CA ASN A 284 -42.12 -5.82 -6.54
C ASN A 284 -41.17 -5.28 -7.62
N ALA A 285 -41.10 -5.90 -8.79
CA ALA A 285 -40.34 -5.41 -9.93
C ALA A 285 -40.72 -3.97 -10.29
N THR A 286 -42.03 -3.68 -10.32
CA THR A 286 -42.56 -2.32 -10.55
C THR A 286 -41.97 -1.28 -9.60
N TYR A 287 -41.70 -1.67 -8.35
CA TYR A 287 -41.11 -0.80 -7.35
C TYR A 287 -39.58 -0.74 -7.47
N PHE A 288 -38.89 -1.89 -7.46
CA PHE A 288 -37.43 -1.94 -7.35
C PHE A 288 -36.69 -1.56 -8.63
N ASN A 289 -37.22 -1.90 -9.82
CA ASN A 289 -36.65 -1.44 -11.08
C ASN A 289 -36.74 0.10 -11.16
N LYS A 290 -37.87 0.67 -10.71
CA LYS A 290 -38.03 2.13 -10.61
C LYS A 290 -37.04 2.75 -9.60
N GLN A 291 -36.87 2.14 -8.42
CA GLN A 291 -35.92 2.63 -7.42
C GLN A 291 -34.49 2.70 -7.98
N LEU A 292 -34.05 1.71 -8.76
CA LEU A 292 -32.75 1.74 -9.43
C LEU A 292 -32.65 2.89 -10.44
N VAL A 293 -33.67 3.05 -11.30
CA VAL A 293 -33.69 4.13 -12.31
C VAL A 293 -33.64 5.50 -11.63
N ASP A 294 -34.43 5.70 -10.58
CA ASP A 294 -34.47 6.95 -9.83
C ASP A 294 -33.12 7.23 -9.14
N TYR A 295 -32.47 6.20 -8.60
CA TYR A 295 -31.16 6.32 -7.94
C TYR A 295 -30.04 6.66 -8.93
N VAL A 296 -29.88 5.90 -10.02
CA VAL A 296 -28.83 6.15 -11.04
C VAL A 296 -29.09 7.45 -11.84
N GLY A 297 -30.34 7.91 -11.85
CA GLY A 297 -30.75 9.18 -12.45
C GLY A 297 -30.71 10.39 -11.51
N ALA A 298 -30.33 10.22 -10.24
CA ALA A 298 -30.29 11.31 -9.29
C ALA A 298 -29.18 12.32 -9.63
N GLY A 299 -29.40 13.61 -9.32
CA GLY A 299 -28.46 14.68 -9.67
C GLY A 299 -27.15 14.66 -8.87
N ASP A 300 -27.16 13.97 -7.73
CA ASP A 300 -26.04 13.74 -6.82
C ASP A 300 -25.44 12.32 -6.95
N TYR A 301 -25.89 11.53 -7.93
CA TYR A 301 -25.36 10.21 -8.21
C TYR A 301 -23.90 10.27 -8.71
N VAL A 302 -23.02 9.51 -8.05
CA VAL A 302 -21.63 9.31 -8.49
C VAL A 302 -21.59 8.08 -9.41
N ALA A 303 -21.19 8.28 -10.66
CA ALA A 303 -21.10 7.18 -11.62
C ALA A 303 -19.90 6.28 -11.31
N GLY A 304 -20.17 4.97 -11.23
CA GLY A 304 -19.19 3.90 -11.08
C GLY A 304 -19.86 2.54 -11.29
N PRO A 305 -19.15 1.43 -11.08
CA PRO A 305 -19.70 0.10 -11.39
C PRO A 305 -20.89 -0.25 -10.51
N THR A 306 -21.98 -0.75 -11.12
CA THR A 306 -23.11 -1.31 -10.38
C THR A 306 -22.95 -2.82 -10.10
N GLY A 307 -21.95 -3.46 -10.71
CA GLY A 307 -21.84 -4.91 -10.78
C GLY A 307 -22.96 -5.54 -11.61
N PHE A 308 -23.33 -6.78 -11.28
CA PHE A 308 -24.43 -7.50 -11.92
C PHE A 308 -25.77 -7.13 -11.27
N VAL A 309 -26.66 -6.52 -12.04
CA VAL A 309 -27.98 -6.10 -11.55
C VAL A 309 -29.04 -7.08 -12.03
N MET A 310 -29.52 -7.94 -11.14
CA MET A 310 -30.42 -9.05 -11.47
C MET A 310 -31.88 -8.65 -11.26
N MET A 311 -32.64 -8.50 -12.35
CA MET A 311 -33.99 -7.91 -12.36
C MET A 311 -35.08 -8.93 -12.69
N ASP A 312 -36.30 -8.67 -12.21
CA ASP A 312 -37.53 -9.33 -12.65
C ASP A 312 -38.27 -8.44 -13.68
N PHE A 313 -38.98 -9.07 -14.61
CA PHE A 313 -39.81 -8.43 -15.65
C PHE A 313 -39.06 -7.35 -16.44
N VAL A 314 -37.85 -7.66 -16.92
CA VAL A 314 -37.15 -6.77 -17.86
C VAL A 314 -37.97 -6.62 -19.14
N GLY A 315 -37.81 -5.51 -19.87
CA GLY A 315 -38.52 -5.31 -21.14
C GLY A 315 -40.01 -5.00 -21.04
N ASP A 316 -40.57 -4.87 -19.85
CA ASP A 316 -41.97 -4.46 -19.61
C ASP A 316 -42.00 -3.04 -19.04
N ASP A 317 -42.66 -2.10 -19.73
CA ASP A 317 -42.75 -0.70 -19.28
C ASP A 317 -43.54 -0.56 -17.99
N ASP A 318 -44.53 -1.43 -17.75
CA ASP A 318 -45.34 -1.39 -16.52
C ASP A 318 -44.48 -1.63 -15.28
N THR A 319 -43.36 -2.34 -15.42
CA THR A 319 -42.43 -2.66 -14.35
C THR A 319 -41.18 -1.79 -14.38
N ASN A 320 -41.13 -0.74 -15.21
CA ASN A 320 -39.89 0.02 -15.51
C ASN A 320 -38.75 -0.86 -16.05
N GLY A 321 -39.06 -2.04 -16.58
CA GLY A 321 -38.08 -3.04 -16.99
C GLY A 321 -37.22 -2.63 -18.19
N ILE A 322 -37.71 -1.77 -19.08
CA ILE A 322 -36.91 -1.18 -20.17
C ILE A 322 -35.97 -0.10 -19.59
N ALA A 323 -36.52 0.80 -18.80
CA ALA A 323 -35.78 1.91 -18.21
C ALA A 323 -34.63 1.43 -17.30
N SER A 324 -34.85 0.38 -16.51
CA SER A 324 -33.82 -0.17 -15.62
C SER A 324 -32.67 -0.82 -16.38
N VAL A 325 -32.93 -1.53 -17.48
CA VAL A 325 -31.88 -2.11 -18.32
C VAL A 325 -31.03 -1.01 -18.95
N ASN A 326 -31.66 0.00 -19.55
CA ASN A 326 -30.95 1.14 -20.13
C ASN A 326 -30.15 1.90 -19.06
N ALA A 327 -30.71 2.13 -17.88
CA ALA A 327 -30.02 2.81 -16.79
C ALA A 327 -28.72 2.10 -16.39
N VAL A 328 -28.69 0.77 -16.38
CA VAL A 328 -27.47 -0.01 -16.07
C VAL A 328 -26.46 0.06 -17.22
N ILE A 329 -26.90 -0.10 -18.47
CA ILE A 329 -26.02 -0.05 -19.65
C ILE A 329 -25.39 1.33 -19.81
N ASP A 330 -26.23 2.37 -19.84
CA ASP A 330 -25.81 3.77 -20.03
C ASP A 330 -24.86 4.25 -18.93
N ASN A 331 -24.92 3.61 -17.74
CA ASN A 331 -24.03 3.94 -16.64
C ASN A 331 -22.55 3.67 -16.96
N ASN A 332 -22.22 2.60 -17.70
CA ASN A 332 -20.84 2.29 -18.09
C ASN A 332 -20.17 3.47 -18.80
N PHE A 333 -20.91 4.14 -19.69
CA PHE A 333 -20.39 5.22 -20.53
C PHE A 333 -20.25 6.56 -19.80
N LYS A 334 -20.55 6.59 -18.50
CA LYS A 334 -20.28 7.74 -17.63
C LYS A 334 -18.88 7.68 -17.01
N TYR A 335 -18.35 6.49 -16.73
CA TYR A 335 -17.12 6.31 -15.94
C TYR A 335 -16.06 5.39 -16.58
N VAL A 336 -16.44 4.39 -17.37
CA VAL A 336 -15.48 3.48 -18.01
C VAL A 336 -14.72 4.21 -19.10
N GLY A 337 -13.40 4.32 -18.97
CA GLY A 337 -12.52 4.96 -19.97
C GLY A 337 -12.53 6.50 -19.95
N ASN A 338 -13.31 7.15 -19.09
CA ASN A 338 -13.22 8.59 -18.86
C ASN A 338 -12.27 8.85 -17.69
N SER A 339 -11.17 9.59 -17.92
CA SER A 339 -10.37 10.13 -16.83
C SER A 339 -11.23 11.14 -16.06
N THR A 340 -11.57 10.83 -14.83
CA THR A 340 -12.10 11.82 -13.90
C THR A 340 -11.03 12.89 -13.71
N ASP A 341 -11.38 14.15 -13.99
CA ASP A 341 -10.53 15.29 -13.66
C ASP A 341 -10.49 15.40 -12.13
N TYR A 342 -9.56 14.71 -11.49
CA TYR A 342 -9.33 14.82 -10.06
C TYR A 342 -8.72 16.19 -9.75
N THR A 343 -9.19 16.78 -8.66
CA THR A 343 -8.54 17.96 -8.07
C THR A 343 -7.55 17.50 -6.99
N LEU A 344 -6.69 18.40 -6.53
CA LEU A 344 -5.75 18.09 -5.46
C LEU A 344 -6.41 18.28 -4.10
N ALA A 345 -6.02 17.48 -3.11
CA ALA A 345 -6.50 17.60 -1.74
C ALA A 345 -6.20 18.98 -1.14
N VAL A 346 -7.08 19.49 -0.26
CA VAL A 346 -7.10 20.88 0.23
C VAL A 346 -7.08 21.04 1.76
N GLY A 347 -6.42 20.12 2.47
CA GLY A 347 -6.12 20.22 3.91
C GLY A 347 -7.25 19.86 4.84
N ASP A 348 -8.16 19.01 4.39
CA ASP A 348 -9.27 18.55 5.23
C ASP A 348 -8.80 17.74 6.44
N LYS A 349 -9.67 17.65 7.44
CA LYS A 349 -9.43 16.81 8.61
C LYS A 349 -9.22 15.35 8.14
N PRO A 350 -8.15 14.65 8.58
CA PRO A 350 -8.02 13.22 8.40
C PRO A 350 -9.25 12.44 8.88
N GLU A 351 -9.76 11.52 8.07
CA GLU A 351 -10.89 10.62 8.38
C GLU A 351 -10.48 9.15 8.29
N PHE A 352 -10.05 8.56 9.39
CA PHE A 352 -9.79 7.12 9.48
C PHE A 352 -11.07 6.34 9.78
N ARG A 353 -11.29 5.22 9.08
CA ARG A 353 -12.40 4.30 9.34
C ARG A 353 -11.89 2.89 9.55
N LEU A 354 -12.30 2.27 10.65
CA LEU A 354 -12.07 0.84 10.87
C LEU A 354 -12.80 0.04 9.80
N ASP A 355 -12.04 -0.68 8.98
CA ASP A 355 -12.63 -1.55 7.98
C ASP A 355 -12.71 -2.99 8.50
N LYS A 356 -13.95 -3.43 8.74
CA LYS A 356 -14.24 -4.78 9.25
C LYS A 356 -13.97 -5.89 8.22
N ALA A 357 -13.75 -5.55 6.95
CA ALA A 357 -13.37 -6.50 5.92
C ALA A 357 -11.86 -6.82 5.93
N TRP A 358 -11.05 -5.95 6.53
CA TRP A 358 -9.65 -6.21 6.88
C TRP A 358 -9.49 -6.71 8.33
N LEU A 359 -10.52 -6.53 9.18
CA LEU A 359 -10.61 -7.26 10.44
C LEU A 359 -10.64 -8.75 10.15
N GLN A 360 -9.58 -9.42 10.58
CA GLN A 360 -9.57 -10.82 11.01
C GLN A 360 -10.71 -11.68 10.43
N GLY A 361 -10.39 -12.49 9.43
CA GLY A 361 -11.14 -13.72 9.25
C GLY A 361 -11.18 -14.44 10.59
N GLU A 362 -12.38 -14.69 11.15
CA GLU A 362 -12.60 -15.38 12.43
C GLU A 362 -11.48 -16.41 12.70
N GLY A 363 -10.74 -16.24 13.80
CA GLY A 363 -9.62 -17.11 14.15
C GLY A 363 -8.20 -16.57 13.88
N MET A 364 -8.01 -15.28 13.59
CA MET A 364 -6.69 -14.66 13.65
C MET A 364 -6.43 -14.31 15.12
N TYR A 365 -5.80 -15.19 15.89
CA TYR A 365 -5.41 -14.89 17.28
C TYR A 365 -3.89 -14.64 17.39
N TYR A 366 -3.30 -14.14 16.29
CA TYR A 366 -1.89 -13.78 16.24
C TYR A 366 -1.72 -12.40 16.87
N ASN A 367 -1.42 -12.41 18.16
CA ASN A 367 -1.05 -11.22 18.92
C ASN A 367 0.30 -10.69 18.42
N CYS A 368 0.37 -9.42 18.01
CA CYS A 368 1.67 -8.74 17.86
C CYS A 368 2.24 -8.51 19.25
N GLY A 369 2.91 -9.53 19.82
CA GLY A 369 3.67 -9.50 21.07
C GLY A 369 3.03 -8.71 22.20
N GLY A 370 2.37 -9.40 23.14
CA GLY A 370 1.60 -8.80 24.24
C GLY A 370 2.16 -7.47 24.78
N ASP A 371 1.27 -6.49 24.96
CA ASP A 371 1.48 -5.17 25.53
C ASP A 371 2.68 -4.32 25.01
N LYS A 372 3.48 -4.68 23.99
CA LYS A 372 4.75 -3.95 23.71
C LYS A 372 5.33 -3.93 22.28
N ALA A 373 4.79 -4.62 21.27
CA ALA A 373 5.39 -4.65 19.91
C ALA A 373 4.64 -3.76 18.90
N VAL A 374 5.39 -3.00 18.08
CA VAL A 374 4.85 -2.18 16.97
C VAL A 374 4.95 -2.99 15.67
N PRO A 375 3.88 -3.16 14.87
CA PRO A 375 3.97 -3.79 13.56
C PRO A 375 4.88 -2.98 12.62
N ILE A 376 5.65 -3.68 11.80
CA ILE A 376 6.54 -3.09 10.79
C ILE A 376 5.85 -3.18 9.44
N ILE A 377 5.83 -2.10 8.66
CA ILE A 377 5.20 -2.04 7.33
C ILE A 377 6.27 -1.80 6.26
N ALA A 378 6.25 -2.64 5.22
CA ALA A 378 7.04 -2.51 4.01
C ALA A 378 6.48 -3.44 2.92
N ASP A 379 6.85 -3.23 1.67
CA ASP A 379 6.66 -4.17 0.56
C ASP A 379 7.76 -5.25 0.64
N PHE A 380 7.50 -6.33 1.40
CA PHE A 380 8.49 -7.36 1.69
C PHE A 380 8.62 -8.38 0.57
N ASP A 381 7.54 -8.62 -0.19
CA ASP A 381 7.55 -9.54 -1.33
C ASP A 381 7.74 -8.85 -2.71
N GLY A 382 7.86 -7.52 -2.71
CA GLY A 382 8.18 -6.71 -3.88
C GLY A 382 7.01 -6.60 -4.87
N ASP A 383 5.79 -6.88 -4.44
CA ASP A 383 4.59 -6.88 -5.28
C ASP A 383 3.91 -5.52 -5.43
N GLY A 384 4.49 -4.48 -4.80
CA GLY A 384 4.04 -3.09 -4.87
C GLY A 384 2.94 -2.75 -3.87
N ARG A 385 2.60 -3.66 -2.95
CA ARG A 385 1.66 -3.43 -1.84
C ARG A 385 2.39 -3.49 -0.51
N MET A 386 1.87 -2.73 0.45
CA MET A 386 2.43 -2.68 1.79
C MET A 386 2.00 -3.91 2.60
N ASP A 387 2.97 -4.75 2.97
CA ASP A 387 2.84 -5.88 3.88
C ASP A 387 3.08 -5.44 5.32
N TYR A 388 2.84 -6.34 6.28
CA TYR A 388 3.30 -6.08 7.63
C TYR A 388 3.86 -7.31 8.34
N TYR A 389 4.90 -7.07 9.13
CA TYR A 389 5.55 -8.04 10.00
C TYR A 389 5.28 -7.71 11.47
N CYS A 390 4.94 -8.72 12.26
CA CYS A 390 4.78 -8.61 13.70
C CYS A 390 5.72 -9.58 14.43
N SER A 391 6.60 -9.02 15.27
CA SER A 391 7.48 -9.78 16.16
C SER A 391 6.77 -10.18 17.47
N GLY A 392 7.11 -11.34 18.05
CA GLY A 392 6.87 -11.61 19.47
C GLY A 392 6.23 -12.95 19.84
N GLN A 393 5.38 -12.93 20.89
CA GLN A 393 4.61 -14.07 21.41
C GLN A 393 3.15 -14.00 20.94
N SER A 394 2.66 -15.09 20.36
CA SER A 394 1.26 -15.20 19.94
C SER A 394 0.46 -16.15 20.85
N TYR A 395 -0.86 -15.97 20.86
CA TYR A 395 -1.80 -16.74 21.66
C TYR A 395 -2.57 -17.70 20.74
N GLU A 396 -2.07 -18.92 20.58
CA GLU A 396 -2.64 -19.90 19.64
C GLU A 396 -3.57 -20.90 20.34
N TYR A 397 -4.62 -21.30 19.64
CA TYR A 397 -5.45 -22.44 20.02
C TYR A 397 -4.87 -23.72 19.42
N TYR A 398 -4.24 -24.55 20.25
CA TYR A 398 -3.64 -25.83 19.85
C TYR A 398 -3.86 -26.90 20.93
N ASN A 399 -4.02 -28.18 20.54
CA ASN A 399 -4.30 -29.29 21.45
C ASN A 399 -5.54 -29.09 22.37
N ASN A 400 -6.65 -28.59 21.82
CA ASN A 400 -7.88 -28.30 22.58
C ASN A 400 -7.71 -27.29 23.74
N GLY A 401 -6.75 -26.36 23.62
CA GLY A 401 -6.53 -25.31 24.61
C GLY A 401 -5.79 -24.12 24.03
N TRP A 402 -5.82 -23.00 24.75
CA TRP A 402 -5.09 -21.79 24.39
C TRP A 402 -3.69 -21.80 25.01
N ASN A 403 -2.66 -21.56 24.22
CA ASN A 403 -1.26 -21.59 24.66
C ASN A 403 -0.49 -20.37 24.12
N TRP A 404 0.45 -19.87 24.92
CA TRP A 404 1.43 -18.88 24.50
C TRP A 404 2.57 -19.57 23.73
N GLY A 405 2.89 -19.07 22.53
CA GLY A 405 3.99 -19.57 21.69
C GLY A 405 4.91 -18.44 21.23
N ASP A 406 6.19 -18.77 21.03
CA ASP A 406 7.21 -17.86 20.49
C ASP A 406 7.08 -17.81 18.96
N ILE A 407 6.18 -16.96 18.45
CA ILE A 407 5.77 -16.95 17.04
C ILE A 407 5.64 -15.51 16.56
N SER A 408 6.48 -15.17 15.59
CA SER A 408 6.32 -13.98 14.75
C SER A 408 5.56 -14.35 13.48
N TYR A 409 4.98 -13.36 12.82
CA TYR A 409 4.24 -13.60 11.59
C TYR A 409 4.43 -12.49 10.57
N MET A 410 4.36 -12.88 9.30
CA MET A 410 4.37 -12.02 8.13
C MET A 410 2.99 -12.05 7.52
N ALA A 411 2.40 -10.89 7.27
CA ALA A 411 1.11 -10.76 6.62
C ALA A 411 1.30 -10.06 5.28
N LEU A 412 1.22 -10.86 4.21
CA LEU A 412 1.38 -10.38 2.83
C LEU A 412 0.07 -9.81 2.31
N ASN A 413 0.07 -8.60 1.79
CA ASN A 413 -1.09 -7.90 1.29
C ASN A 413 -1.49 -8.45 -0.09
N LYS A 414 -2.66 -9.08 -0.18
CA LYS A 414 -3.17 -9.67 -1.43
C LYS A 414 -4.26 -8.82 -2.09
N GLY A 415 -4.35 -7.55 -1.69
CA GLY A 415 -5.31 -6.55 -2.15
C GLY A 415 -6.68 -6.71 -1.51
N PHE A 416 -7.48 -5.64 -1.53
CA PHE A 416 -8.82 -5.62 -0.95
C PHE A 416 -9.75 -6.69 -1.52
N GLY A 417 -9.58 -7.01 -2.81
CA GLY A 417 -10.35 -8.03 -3.52
C GLY A 417 -10.06 -9.44 -3.01
N HIS A 418 -8.94 -9.67 -2.31
CA HIS A 418 -8.66 -10.95 -1.68
C HIS A 418 -9.63 -11.22 -0.52
N PRO A 419 -10.15 -12.45 -0.35
CA PRO A 419 -11.16 -12.76 0.66
C PRO A 419 -10.86 -12.42 2.12
N TYR A 420 -9.59 -12.19 2.45
CA TYR A 420 -9.11 -11.81 3.78
C TYR A 420 -8.28 -10.51 3.77
N GLY A 421 -8.04 -9.90 2.61
CA GLY A 421 -7.08 -8.81 2.45
C GLY A 421 -5.63 -9.30 2.53
N PHE A 422 -5.22 -9.86 3.67
CA PHE A 422 -3.88 -10.39 3.90
C PHE A 422 -3.82 -11.93 3.90
N GLU A 423 -2.65 -12.47 3.57
CA GLU A 423 -2.25 -13.85 3.82
C GLU A 423 -1.14 -13.89 4.87
N ALA A 424 -1.41 -14.51 6.03
CA ALA A 424 -0.47 -14.56 7.14
C ALA A 424 0.27 -15.90 7.21
N TYR A 425 1.58 -15.82 7.42
CA TYR A 425 2.52 -16.93 7.58
C TYR A 425 3.23 -16.82 8.93
N ASP A 426 3.32 -17.93 9.66
CA ASP A 426 4.09 -17.99 10.90
C ASP A 426 5.60 -18.17 10.65
N ASN A 427 6.40 -18.10 11.70
CA ASN A 427 7.85 -18.32 11.66
C ASN A 427 8.29 -19.74 11.24
N GLN A 428 7.35 -20.66 10.99
CA GLN A 428 7.62 -21.98 10.41
C GLN A 428 7.30 -22.04 8.90
N GLY A 429 6.86 -20.93 8.31
CA GLY A 429 6.42 -20.84 6.92
C GLY A 429 5.04 -21.43 6.69
N VAL A 430 4.24 -21.62 7.74
CA VAL A 430 2.92 -22.21 7.64
C VAL A 430 1.90 -21.12 7.39
N LYS A 431 1.19 -21.25 6.28
CA LYS A 431 0.03 -20.41 5.98
C LYS A 431 -1.06 -20.66 7.02
N ARG A 432 -1.66 -19.59 7.54
CA ARG A 432 -2.75 -19.68 8.51
C ARG A 432 -3.89 -20.58 8.02
N GLY A 433 -4.30 -21.53 8.87
CA GLY A 433 -5.39 -22.48 8.60
C GLY A 433 -4.92 -23.82 8.05
N GLU A 434 -3.62 -23.95 7.73
CA GLU A 434 -3.02 -25.21 7.33
C GLU A 434 -2.45 -25.97 8.53
N ASN A 435 -2.39 -27.31 8.40
CA ASN A 435 -1.83 -28.15 9.45
C ASN A 435 -0.30 -28.02 9.49
N ARG A 436 0.25 -27.89 10.69
CA ARG A 436 1.70 -27.98 10.91
C ARG A 436 2.20 -29.40 10.60
N SER A 437 3.30 -29.49 9.87
CA SER A 437 4.03 -30.73 9.59
C SER A 437 5.40 -30.65 10.24
N SER A 438 5.97 -31.81 10.61
CA SER A 438 7.33 -31.91 11.16
C SER A 438 8.44 -31.51 10.17
N SER A 439 8.08 -31.19 8.92
CA SER A 439 8.97 -30.71 7.86
C SER A 439 9.08 -29.19 7.79
N ASN A 440 8.28 -28.45 8.55
CA ASN A 440 8.21 -26.99 8.49
C ASN A 440 9.41 -26.39 9.24
N ASN A 441 10.02 -25.34 8.68
CA ASN A 441 11.36 -24.87 9.08
C ASN A 441 11.26 -23.67 10.02
N GLU A 442 11.83 -23.74 11.23
CA GLU A 442 11.76 -22.69 12.27
C GLU A 442 12.54 -21.40 11.94
N ASN A 443 13.12 -21.29 10.75
CA ASN A 443 13.93 -20.15 10.31
C ASN A 443 13.20 -19.23 9.31
N TYR A 444 11.87 -19.30 9.21
CA TYR A 444 11.11 -18.51 8.22
C TYR A 444 11.13 -17.02 8.57
N LEU A 445 10.84 -16.68 9.84
CA LEU A 445 10.78 -15.29 10.28
C LEU A 445 11.64 -15.04 11.52
N PRO A 446 12.19 -13.83 11.67
CA PRO A 446 12.86 -13.44 12.90
C PRO A 446 11.91 -13.58 14.09
N ILE A 447 12.41 -14.02 15.23
CA ILE A 447 11.68 -13.97 16.51
C ILE A 447 12.41 -12.97 17.40
N VAL A 448 11.74 -11.86 17.72
CA VAL A 448 12.26 -10.82 18.62
C VAL A 448 11.17 -10.45 19.62
N TYR A 449 11.50 -10.31 20.90
CA TYR A 449 10.52 -10.01 21.94
C TYR A 449 10.38 -8.50 22.13
N GLY A 450 9.17 -7.99 21.93
CA GLY A 450 8.89 -6.56 22.10
C GLY A 450 9.76 -5.69 21.20
N ALA A 451 10.00 -6.06 19.94
CA ALA A 451 10.74 -5.19 19.04
C ALA A 451 10.02 -3.84 18.93
N GLN A 452 10.72 -2.76 19.29
CA GLN A 452 10.15 -1.42 19.40
C GLN A 452 10.82 -0.40 18.48
N VAL A 453 12.00 -0.67 17.93
CA VAL A 453 12.71 0.26 17.04
C VAL A 453 12.88 -0.39 15.67
N GLN A 454 12.52 0.36 14.62
CA GLN A 454 12.51 -0.09 13.23
C GLN A 454 13.46 0.77 12.39
N ALA A 455 14.26 0.10 11.57
CA ALA A 455 15.05 0.71 10.52
C ALA A 455 14.93 -0.21 9.29
N LEU A 456 14.49 0.38 8.18
CA LEU A 456 14.20 -0.31 6.93
C LEU A 456 15.15 0.24 5.87
N ALA A 457 15.89 -0.65 5.22
CA ALA A 457 16.81 -0.31 4.15
C ALA A 457 17.01 -1.55 3.27
N ASP A 458 17.58 -1.36 2.09
CA ASP A 458 18.13 -2.46 1.29
C ASP A 458 19.63 -2.48 1.58
N LEU A 459 20.06 -3.24 2.59
CA LEU A 459 21.44 -3.15 3.11
C LEU A 459 22.43 -3.88 2.20
N ASN A 460 21.98 -4.93 1.52
CA ASN A 460 22.78 -5.71 0.60
C ASN A 460 22.61 -5.29 -0.88
N GLN A 461 21.70 -4.35 -1.15
CA GLN A 461 21.40 -3.80 -2.47
C GLN A 461 20.85 -4.85 -3.46
N ASP A 462 20.04 -5.79 -2.97
CA ASP A 462 19.40 -6.82 -3.79
C ASP A 462 17.99 -6.45 -4.30
N GLY A 463 17.51 -5.27 -3.91
CA GLY A 463 16.19 -4.73 -4.26
C GLY A 463 15.09 -5.11 -3.27
N ALA A 464 15.38 -5.89 -2.22
CA ALA A 464 14.45 -6.25 -1.16
C ALA A 464 14.58 -5.32 0.06
N VAL A 465 13.51 -5.21 0.83
CA VAL A 465 13.54 -4.47 2.11
C VAL A 465 14.07 -5.38 3.21
N ASP A 466 15.21 -5.02 3.79
CA ASP A 466 15.82 -5.63 4.97
C ASP A 466 15.34 -4.95 6.26
N ILE A 467 15.49 -5.65 7.38
CA ILE A 467 15.00 -5.19 8.68
C ILE A 467 16.11 -5.20 9.72
N LEU A 468 16.29 -4.09 10.42
CA LEU A 468 16.95 -4.07 11.72
C LEU A 468 15.90 -4.16 12.83
N LEU A 469 16.03 -5.18 13.69
CA LEU A 469 15.21 -5.37 14.88
C LEU A 469 16.00 -5.14 16.16
N TRP A 470 15.35 -4.51 17.14
CA TRP A 470 15.91 -4.20 18.46
C TRP A 470 15.03 -4.77 19.59
N ASP A 471 15.55 -5.75 20.34
CA ASP A 471 14.91 -6.39 21.50
C ASP A 471 14.97 -5.50 22.75
N CYS A 472 13.87 -5.41 23.48
CA CYS A 472 13.76 -4.58 24.69
C CYS A 472 13.16 -5.28 25.91
N ASP A 473 12.81 -6.58 25.88
CA ASP A 473 12.04 -7.20 26.98
C ASP A 473 12.77 -8.34 27.73
N GLN A 474 12.53 -8.38 29.05
CA GLN A 474 12.93 -9.45 29.96
C GLN A 474 11.83 -10.52 30.14
N HIS A 475 10.61 -10.31 29.62
CA HIS A 475 9.40 -11.06 30.00
C HIS A 475 8.88 -12.05 28.95
N GLY A 476 9.70 -12.51 28.00
CA GLY A 476 9.33 -13.68 27.19
C GLY A 476 9.05 -14.89 28.08
N TRP A 477 7.78 -15.32 28.18
CA TRP A 477 7.37 -16.50 28.98
C TRP A 477 7.80 -17.85 28.36
N GLY A 478 8.55 -17.80 27.25
CA GLY A 478 9.01 -18.94 26.46
C GLY A 478 10.31 -19.61 26.93
N THR A 479 10.57 -20.79 26.36
CA THR A 479 11.66 -21.73 26.68
C THR A 479 12.89 -21.59 25.78
N TYR A 480 12.93 -20.62 24.87
CA TYR A 480 14.15 -20.32 24.10
C TYR A 480 15.31 -20.08 25.07
N PRO A 481 16.53 -20.62 24.83
CA PRO A 481 17.62 -20.47 25.77
C PRO A 481 17.94 -18.99 25.92
N ARG A 482 17.43 -18.39 27.01
CA ARG A 482 17.69 -17.02 27.51
C ARG A 482 19.18 -16.73 27.77
N TYR A 483 20.03 -17.72 27.47
CA TYR A 483 21.46 -17.73 27.68
C TYR A 483 22.06 -18.63 26.60
N THR A 484 22.41 -18.06 25.45
CA THR A 484 23.46 -18.68 24.65
C THR A 484 24.79 -18.52 25.39
N THR A 485 25.83 -19.24 25.00
CA THR A 485 27.20 -19.04 25.53
C THR A 485 27.75 -17.62 25.24
N TYR A 486 26.97 -16.79 24.52
CA TYR A 486 27.31 -15.47 23.98
C TYR A 486 26.53 -14.29 24.61
N GLY A 487 25.74 -14.50 25.68
CA GLY A 487 24.92 -13.43 26.30
C GLY A 487 23.65 -13.07 25.51
N ASP A 488 22.78 -12.20 26.05
CA ASP A 488 21.55 -11.73 25.39
C ASP A 488 21.90 -10.86 24.16
N GLN A 489 21.66 -11.38 22.95
CA GLN A 489 21.94 -10.73 21.67
C GLN A 489 20.71 -9.90 21.21
N ASN A 490 20.65 -8.62 21.57
CA ASN A 490 19.41 -7.85 21.48
C ASN A 490 19.21 -7.07 20.16
N SER A 491 20.27 -6.76 19.41
CA SER A 491 20.17 -6.10 18.10
C SER A 491 20.49 -7.07 16.96
N ARG A 492 19.63 -7.12 15.94
CA ARG A 492 19.80 -8.02 14.78
C ARG A 492 19.33 -7.38 13.47
N VAL A 493 20.23 -7.27 12.50
CA VAL A 493 19.97 -7.04 11.08
C VAL A 493 19.65 -8.37 10.42
N PHE A 494 18.54 -8.39 9.70
CA PHE A 494 18.04 -9.51 8.92
C PHE A 494 17.91 -9.11 7.46
N ILE A 495 18.51 -9.94 6.60
CA ILE A 495 18.44 -9.82 5.15
C ILE A 495 17.22 -10.58 4.63
N ASN A 496 16.35 -9.91 3.90
CA ASN A 496 15.21 -10.50 3.22
C ASN A 496 15.69 -11.27 1.98
N ASN A 497 15.09 -12.42 1.69
CA ASN A 497 15.39 -13.19 0.49
C ASN A 497 14.67 -12.69 -0.78
N GLY A 498 13.87 -11.63 -0.66
CA GLY A 498 13.22 -10.91 -1.76
C GLY A 498 11.76 -11.24 -2.00
N ASP A 499 11.21 -12.29 -1.37
CA ASP A 499 9.79 -12.66 -1.47
C ASP A 499 9.08 -12.64 -0.10
N GLY A 500 9.73 -12.05 0.93
CA GLY A 500 9.20 -11.94 2.28
C GLY A 500 9.07 -13.28 3.03
N SER A 501 9.53 -14.39 2.44
CA SER A 501 9.40 -15.72 3.03
C SER A 501 10.53 -16.06 4.01
N GLN A 502 11.73 -15.52 3.85
CA GLN A 502 12.87 -15.86 4.70
C GLN A 502 13.75 -14.66 5.02
N PHE A 503 14.18 -14.62 6.28
CA PHE A 503 15.06 -13.56 6.78
C PHE A 503 16.30 -14.17 7.43
N THR A 504 17.48 -13.80 6.93
CA THR A 504 18.76 -14.34 7.39
C THR A 504 19.55 -13.30 8.16
N PRO A 505 19.98 -13.55 9.41
CA PRO A 505 20.80 -12.59 10.14
C PRO A 505 22.22 -12.52 9.56
N ILE A 506 22.75 -11.31 9.39
CA ILE A 506 24.16 -11.12 9.04
C ILE A 506 25.08 -11.55 10.20
N GLN A 507 26.36 -11.77 9.89
CA GLN A 507 27.38 -12.10 10.90
C GLN A 507 28.22 -10.86 11.22
N GLY A 508 28.56 -10.67 12.49
CA GLY A 508 29.35 -9.51 12.93
C GLY A 508 28.49 -8.28 13.22
N TYR A 509 29.06 -7.08 13.17
CA TYR A 509 28.34 -5.85 13.47
C TYR A 509 27.22 -5.55 12.46
N PRO A 510 26.15 -4.85 12.88
CA PRO A 510 25.83 -4.45 14.26
C PRO A 510 25.13 -5.56 15.08
N ASN A 511 25.18 -6.82 14.65
CA ASN A 511 24.58 -7.93 15.40
C ASN A 511 25.41 -8.26 16.65
N ASN A 512 24.72 -8.82 17.65
CA ASN A 512 25.34 -9.29 18.91
C ASN A 512 25.92 -8.15 19.79
N ILE A 513 25.35 -6.96 19.69
CA ILE A 513 25.61 -5.86 20.62
C ILE A 513 24.66 -6.00 21.82
N GLY A 514 25.21 -5.96 23.04
CA GLY A 514 24.44 -6.06 24.27
C GLY A 514 23.58 -4.82 24.56
N ASN A 515 22.54 -5.00 25.36
CA ASN A 515 21.73 -3.93 25.97
C ASN A 515 21.76 -4.09 27.50
N ASN A 516 21.73 -2.99 28.26
CA ASN A 516 21.60 -3.06 29.71
C ASN A 516 20.14 -3.17 30.15
N LYS A 517 19.95 -3.97 31.20
CA LYS A 517 18.70 -4.17 31.93
C LYS A 517 18.36 -2.92 32.74
N HIS A 518 17.40 -2.12 32.31
CA HIS A 518 16.71 -1.19 33.22
C HIS A 518 15.29 -1.70 33.55
N GLY A 519 14.95 -1.70 34.84
CA GLY A 519 13.84 -2.46 35.41
C GLY A 519 12.45 -2.10 34.89
N ASN A 520 11.67 -3.15 34.61
CA ASN A 520 10.22 -3.27 34.35
C ASN A 520 9.48 -2.28 33.41
N TRP A 521 9.95 -1.08 33.08
CA TRP A 521 9.15 -0.08 32.33
C TRP A 521 9.93 0.89 31.41
N SER A 522 11.25 0.77 31.27
CA SER A 522 12.10 1.78 30.59
C SER A 522 12.57 1.38 29.19
N CYS A 523 11.80 0.57 28.47
CA CYS A 523 12.08 0.18 27.08
C CYS A 523 11.93 1.39 26.14
N SER A 524 12.82 1.51 25.15
CA SER A 524 12.88 2.62 24.19
C SER A 524 11.86 2.48 23.08
N LEU A 525 10.96 3.45 22.98
CA LEU A 525 9.91 3.49 21.97
C LEU A 525 10.31 4.48 20.82
N PRO A 526 9.82 4.32 19.58
CA PRO A 526 10.08 5.30 18.51
C PRO A 526 9.44 6.64 18.92
N GLY A 527 10.15 7.75 18.82
CA GLY A 527 9.68 9.01 19.41
C GLY A 527 9.99 9.18 20.90
N LYS A 528 10.52 8.18 21.61
CA LYS A 528 10.93 8.35 23.01
C LYS A 528 12.46 8.45 23.15
N TYR A 529 13.19 7.58 22.47
CA TYR A 529 14.66 7.64 22.34
C TYR A 529 15.04 7.16 20.93
N HIS A 530 15.15 8.07 19.96
CA HIS A 530 15.63 7.73 18.62
C HIS A 530 17.08 7.24 18.74
N ARG A 531 17.27 5.92 18.75
CA ARG A 531 18.56 5.26 19.00
C ARG A 531 19.12 4.57 17.76
N VAL A 532 18.38 4.56 16.66
CA VAL A 532 18.82 4.07 15.35
C VAL A 532 18.52 5.15 14.32
N SER A 533 19.45 5.37 13.40
CA SER A 533 19.23 6.21 12.24
C SER A 533 20.02 5.69 11.03
N ILE A 534 19.48 5.81 9.82
CA ILE A 534 20.09 5.37 8.56
C ILE A 534 20.39 6.56 7.66
N ALA A 535 21.60 6.59 7.10
CA ALA A 535 22.04 7.50 6.04
C ALA A 535 23.30 6.93 5.36
N ASP A 536 23.62 7.36 4.15
CA ASP A 536 24.92 7.09 3.50
C ASP A 536 25.91 8.20 3.90
N VAL A 537 26.74 7.92 4.89
CA VAL A 537 27.53 8.90 5.65
C VAL A 537 28.87 9.21 5.02
N ASN A 538 29.38 8.30 4.18
CA ASN A 538 30.67 8.40 3.52
C ASN A 538 30.55 8.60 2.00
N CYS A 539 29.32 8.71 1.49
CA CYS A 539 28.99 8.91 0.08
C CYS A 539 29.50 7.78 -0.84
N ASP A 540 29.55 6.55 -0.33
CA ASP A 540 29.86 5.36 -1.14
C ASP A 540 28.60 4.73 -1.78
N GLY A 541 27.43 5.25 -1.43
CA GLY A 541 26.12 4.83 -1.93
C GLY A 541 25.44 3.79 -1.04
N TYR A 542 26.13 3.14 -0.11
CA TYR A 542 25.55 2.15 0.77
C TYR A 542 24.94 2.81 2.01
N PRO A 543 23.70 2.45 2.40
CA PRO A 543 23.13 2.92 3.65
C PRO A 543 23.95 2.41 4.85
N ASP A 544 24.38 3.34 5.69
CA ASP A 544 25.05 3.10 6.97
C ASP A 544 24.06 3.17 8.12
N ILE A 545 24.43 2.58 9.26
CA ILE A 545 23.55 2.51 10.43
C ILE A 545 24.20 3.21 11.62
N MET A 546 23.56 4.23 12.18
CA MET A 546 23.93 4.77 13.48
C MET A 546 23.14 4.09 14.58
N MET A 547 23.80 3.74 15.69
CA MET A 547 23.14 3.21 16.88
C MET A 547 23.72 3.74 18.19
N VAL A 548 22.85 3.90 19.20
CA VAL A 548 23.25 4.12 20.60
C VAL A 548 23.30 2.80 21.34
N THR A 549 24.45 2.45 21.92
CA THR A 549 24.73 1.12 22.48
C THR A 549 25.09 1.16 23.97
N GLU A 550 24.69 0.12 24.73
CA GLU A 550 24.93 -0.03 26.17
C GLU A 550 25.74 -1.31 26.47
N SER A 551 26.99 -1.16 26.93
CA SER A 551 27.88 -2.19 27.52
C SER A 551 27.65 -3.67 27.15
N GLY A 552 28.43 -4.17 26.19
CA GLY A 552 28.74 -5.60 26.04
C GLY A 552 28.99 -6.04 24.59
N THR A 553 30.24 -6.38 24.25
CA THR A 553 30.60 -6.99 22.96
C THR A 553 31.39 -8.30 23.19
N THR A 554 31.10 -9.32 22.39
CA THR A 554 31.98 -10.51 22.28
C THR A 554 33.14 -10.18 21.38
N MET A 555 34.37 -10.37 21.85
CA MET A 555 35.56 -10.32 21.00
C MET A 555 35.53 -11.48 19.98
N GLU A 556 36.20 -11.35 18.82
CA GLU A 556 36.31 -12.42 17.79
C GLU A 556 36.79 -13.78 18.34
N ASN A 557 37.44 -13.79 19.51
CA ASN A 557 37.93 -14.99 20.20
C ASN A 557 36.94 -15.62 21.20
N GLY A 558 35.71 -15.10 21.30
CA GLY A 558 34.67 -15.60 22.19
C GLY A 558 34.82 -15.23 23.67
N GLN A 559 35.74 -14.32 24.06
CA GLN A 559 35.81 -13.79 25.42
C GLN A 559 34.96 -12.52 25.61
N PHE A 560 34.26 -12.45 26.74
CA PHE A 560 33.53 -11.27 27.22
C PHE A 560 34.48 -10.27 27.90
N SER A 561 34.46 -9.01 27.48
CA SER A 561 35.26 -7.93 28.05
C SER A 561 34.37 -6.73 28.35
N TRP A 562 34.32 -6.30 29.61
CA TRP A 562 33.50 -5.17 30.11
C TRP A 562 34.06 -3.78 29.74
N TYR A 563 34.65 -3.60 28.54
CA TYR A 563 35.62 -2.52 28.31
C TYR A 563 35.36 -1.55 27.14
N ASP A 564 34.24 -1.62 26.43
CA ASP A 564 33.92 -0.60 25.40
C ASP A 564 33.06 0.54 25.95
N ALA A 565 33.40 1.78 25.59
CA ALA A 565 32.72 2.99 26.01
C ALA A 565 31.25 3.00 25.52
N ASN A 566 30.31 3.09 26.46
CA ASN A 566 28.87 3.25 26.20
C ASN A 566 28.62 4.49 25.32
N GLY A 567 27.73 4.40 24.34
CA GLY A 567 27.31 5.58 23.55
C GLY A 567 27.05 5.32 22.07
N THR A 568 27.13 6.39 21.28
CA THR A 568 26.76 6.44 19.87
C THR A 568 27.90 5.91 18.98
N SER A 569 27.57 4.99 18.08
CA SER A 569 28.46 4.44 17.06
C SER A 569 27.78 4.47 15.70
N VAL A 570 28.56 4.72 14.64
CA VAL A 570 28.15 4.54 13.25
C VAL A 570 28.75 3.23 12.74
N PHE A 571 27.95 2.45 12.03
CA PHE A 571 28.32 1.19 11.41
C PHE A 571 28.30 1.41 9.91
N ILE A 572 29.50 1.57 9.34
CA ILE A 572 29.72 1.82 7.93
C ILE A 572 29.52 0.53 7.15
N ASN A 573 28.61 0.52 6.18
CA ASN A 573 28.33 -0.64 5.35
C ASN A 573 29.42 -0.82 4.29
N ASN A 574 30.11 -1.96 4.30
CA ASN A 574 31.20 -2.21 3.36
C ASN A 574 30.71 -2.75 1.99
N GLY A 575 29.39 -2.88 1.80
CA GLY A 575 28.76 -3.38 0.57
C GLY A 575 28.87 -4.89 0.38
N ASP A 576 29.30 -5.63 1.40
CA ASP A 576 29.50 -7.10 1.36
C ASP A 576 28.84 -7.81 2.56
N ASN A 577 27.77 -7.22 3.11
CA ASN A 577 27.09 -7.63 4.34
C ASN A 577 27.97 -7.58 5.60
N THR A 578 29.07 -6.83 5.56
CA THR A 578 29.89 -6.54 6.73
C THR A 578 29.87 -5.06 7.05
N PHE A 579 30.06 -4.73 8.33
CA PHE A 579 30.04 -3.36 8.82
C PHE A 579 31.32 -2.99 9.57
N THR A 580 31.86 -1.82 9.28
CA THR A 580 32.96 -1.21 10.02
C THR A 580 32.42 -0.28 11.10
N ARG A 581 32.67 -0.60 12.37
CA ARG A 581 32.25 0.25 13.49
C ARG A 581 33.16 1.46 13.67
N GLN A 582 32.55 2.64 13.72
CA GLN A 582 33.16 3.90 14.12
C GLN A 582 32.48 4.42 15.40
N PHE A 583 33.25 4.60 16.47
CA PHE A 583 32.74 5.19 17.70
C PHE A 583 32.70 6.72 17.60
N ILE A 584 31.58 7.34 17.94
CA ILE A 584 31.39 8.79 17.85
C ILE A 584 31.55 9.45 19.21
N ALA A 585 30.71 9.08 20.17
CA ALA A 585 30.65 9.77 21.45
C ALA A 585 30.16 8.86 22.56
N ALA A 586 30.72 9.04 23.76
CA ALA A 586 30.21 8.41 24.96
C ALA A 586 28.99 9.17 25.50
N ASN A 587 27.82 8.95 24.91
CA ASN A 587 26.56 9.48 25.41
C ASN A 587 25.97 8.49 26.43
N ARG A 588 25.96 8.87 27.72
CA ARG A 588 25.39 8.06 28.79
C ARG A 588 23.91 7.91 28.54
N THR A 589 23.51 6.66 28.39
CA THR A 589 22.27 6.21 27.77
C THR A 589 21.00 6.40 28.59
N HIS A 590 21.06 7.18 29.68
CA HIS A 590 19.86 7.68 30.32
C HIS A 590 19.26 8.76 29.40
N TYR A 591 18.30 8.34 28.57
CA TYR A 591 17.48 9.25 27.77
C TYR A 591 18.20 9.91 26.59
N ALA A 592 19.19 9.22 26.01
CA ALA A 592 19.95 9.71 24.86
C ALA A 592 19.25 9.46 23.51
N ALA A 593 19.32 10.43 22.60
CA ALA A 593 18.90 10.31 21.21
C ALA A 593 20.09 10.56 20.27
N SER A 594 20.12 9.86 19.13
CA SER A 594 21.08 10.09 18.05
C SER A 594 20.39 9.94 16.71
N LEU A 595 20.46 10.99 15.89
CA LEU A 595 19.78 11.10 14.60
C LEU A 595 20.71 11.68 13.55
N PHE A 596 20.61 11.19 12.31
CA PHE A 596 21.24 11.85 11.17
C PHE A 596 20.40 13.07 10.72
N GLY A 597 21.07 14.07 10.17
CA GLY A 597 20.45 15.20 9.48
C GLY A 597 21.49 16.05 8.75
N ASP A 598 21.10 16.91 7.82
CA ASP A 598 21.99 17.87 7.15
C ASP A 598 21.74 19.23 7.78
N PHE A 599 22.48 19.52 8.86
CA PHE A 599 22.21 20.68 9.71
C PHE A 599 22.96 21.91 9.23
N ASN A 600 24.09 21.76 8.54
CA ASN A 600 24.82 22.87 7.95
C ASN A 600 24.44 23.16 6.48
N CYS A 601 23.60 22.32 5.85
CA CYS A 601 23.15 22.44 4.47
C CYS A 601 24.25 22.22 3.42
N ASP A 602 25.21 21.33 3.71
CA ASP A 602 26.30 20.99 2.79
C ASP A 602 26.06 19.70 1.97
N GLY A 603 24.95 19.01 2.26
CA GLY A 603 24.54 17.77 1.58
C GLY A 603 25.15 16.50 2.19
N TYR A 604 25.89 16.58 3.29
CA TYR A 604 26.38 15.42 4.04
C TYR A 604 25.50 15.14 5.26
N PRO A 605 25.28 13.86 5.60
CA PRO A 605 24.64 13.52 6.87
C PRO A 605 25.55 13.89 8.05
N ASP A 606 25.12 14.87 8.83
CA ASP A 606 25.61 15.28 10.14
C ASP A 606 24.92 14.47 11.26
N ILE A 607 25.41 14.60 12.49
CA ILE A 607 24.89 13.89 13.66
C ILE A 607 24.30 14.86 14.68
N LEU A 608 23.07 14.60 15.10
CA LEU A 608 22.49 15.14 16.32
C LEU A 608 22.68 14.15 17.46
N LEU A 609 23.19 14.63 18.60
CA LEU A 609 23.24 13.93 19.86
C LEU A 609 22.43 14.73 20.90
N ASN A 610 21.60 14.06 21.69
CA ASN A 610 20.94 14.69 22.83
C ASN A 610 21.04 13.76 24.04
N GLY A 611 21.34 14.32 25.22
CA GLY A 611 21.49 13.56 26.46
C GLY A 611 22.72 13.97 27.25
N TYR A 612 23.09 13.17 28.26
CA TYR A 612 24.36 13.38 28.96
C TYR A 612 25.49 12.73 28.17
N HIS A 613 26.50 13.50 27.78
CA HIS A 613 27.72 12.95 27.19
C HIS A 613 28.93 13.10 28.12
N ASP A 614 29.86 12.15 28.05
CA ASP A 614 31.23 12.38 28.51
C ASP A 614 31.94 13.34 27.53
N ALA A 615 33.22 13.67 27.75
CA ALA A 615 33.93 14.62 26.90
C ALA A 615 33.95 14.14 25.43
N ILE A 616 33.48 15.00 24.50
CA ILE A 616 33.46 14.72 23.06
C ILE A 616 34.62 15.49 22.43
N THR A 617 35.44 14.81 21.63
CA THR A 617 36.50 15.46 20.84
C THR A 617 36.20 15.27 19.36
N GLY A 618 35.98 16.37 18.65
CA GLY A 618 35.77 16.39 17.20
C GLY A 618 37.03 16.02 16.42
N ALA A 619 36.85 15.72 15.13
CA ALA A 619 37.93 15.41 14.21
C ALA A 619 38.90 16.59 13.99
N ASP A 620 38.41 17.82 14.18
CA ASP A 620 39.20 19.05 14.24
C ASP A 620 40.08 19.19 15.51
N GLY A 621 39.92 18.28 16.47
CA GLY A 621 40.63 18.27 17.75
C GLY A 621 40.01 19.18 18.81
N VAL A 622 38.85 19.77 18.57
CA VAL A 622 38.12 20.57 19.55
C VAL A 622 37.38 19.65 20.51
N THR A 623 37.56 19.87 21.82
CA THR A 623 36.90 19.09 22.87
C THR A 623 35.85 19.93 23.59
N ILE A 624 34.65 19.37 23.75
CA ILE A 624 33.63 19.88 24.68
C ILE A 624 33.64 19.03 25.95
N GLU A 625 33.45 19.69 27.10
CA GLU A 625 33.45 19.05 28.41
C GLU A 625 32.16 18.23 28.62
N PRO A 626 32.15 17.25 29.55
CA PRO A 626 30.95 16.47 29.84
C PRO A 626 29.75 17.32 30.27
N GLY A 627 28.55 17.01 29.79
CA GLY A 627 27.35 17.79 30.10
C GLY A 627 26.05 17.17 29.58
N TYR A 628 24.91 17.73 30.03
CA TYR A 628 23.59 17.51 29.44
C TYR A 628 23.38 18.54 28.33
N GLU A 629 23.63 18.15 27.09
CA GLU A 629 23.61 19.06 25.94
C GLU A 629 22.97 18.41 24.72
N LEU A 630 22.32 19.24 23.90
CA LEU A 630 22.06 18.91 22.50
C LEU A 630 23.31 19.31 21.73
N VAL A 631 23.93 18.37 21.02
CA VAL A 631 25.17 18.55 20.28
C VAL A 631 24.92 18.20 18.81
N ILE A 632 25.30 19.09 17.90
CA ILE A 632 25.36 18.82 16.46
C ILE A 632 26.83 18.69 16.07
N MET A 633 27.15 17.59 15.39
CA MET A 633 28.46 17.33 14.83
C MET A 633 28.37 17.26 13.30
N THR A 634 29.07 18.15 12.61
CA THR A 634 29.05 18.20 11.14
C THR A 634 30.04 17.22 10.53
N ASN A 635 29.66 16.61 9.41
CA ASN A 635 30.46 15.64 8.66
C ASN A 635 31.28 16.33 7.56
N ASP A 636 32.53 15.92 7.36
CA ASP A 636 33.36 16.40 6.25
C ASP A 636 33.11 15.68 4.91
N GLY A 637 32.06 14.85 4.85
CA GLY A 637 31.72 13.98 3.74
C GLY A 637 32.59 12.74 3.61
N ARG A 638 33.42 12.43 4.62
CA ARG A 638 34.25 11.21 4.69
C ARG A 638 34.01 10.43 5.98
N GLY A 639 32.95 10.76 6.70
CA GLY A 639 32.63 10.20 8.01
C GLY A 639 33.47 10.77 9.15
N ASN A 640 34.15 11.92 8.98
CA ASN A 640 34.83 12.58 10.10
C ASN A 640 33.94 13.70 10.66
N PHE A 641 33.65 13.63 11.96
CA PHE A 641 32.69 14.52 12.60
C PHE A 641 33.37 15.54 13.51
N SER A 642 33.00 16.80 13.40
CA SER A 642 33.48 17.90 14.27
C SER A 642 32.30 18.60 14.95
N VAL A 643 32.46 19.02 16.20
CA VAL A 643 31.37 19.70 16.94
C VAL A 643 31.13 21.09 16.33
N ALA A 644 29.93 21.33 15.83
CA ALA A 644 29.55 22.59 15.18
C ALA A 644 28.58 23.43 16.02
N TYR A 645 27.72 22.79 16.80
CA TYR A 645 26.76 23.45 17.68
C TYR A 645 26.56 22.62 18.93
N HIS A 646 26.43 23.28 20.09
CA HIS A 646 25.98 22.61 21.30
C HIS A 646 25.25 23.59 22.22
N SER A 647 24.22 23.11 22.92
CA SER A 647 23.46 23.92 23.88
C SER A 647 22.91 23.07 25.01
N ASN A 648 23.04 23.59 26.24
CA ASN A 648 22.43 23.02 27.43
C ASN A 648 20.99 23.48 27.65
N ASP A 649 20.44 24.37 26.80
CA ASP A 649 19.08 24.88 26.97
C ASP A 649 17.99 23.85 26.63
N TYR A 650 18.33 22.86 25.79
CA TYR A 650 17.38 21.89 25.23
C TYR A 650 17.50 20.48 25.81
N ALA A 651 18.56 20.22 26.59
CA ALA A 651 18.88 18.88 27.11
C ALA A 651 18.61 18.72 28.63
N LYS A 652 17.93 19.67 29.28
CA LYS A 652 17.77 19.72 30.75
C LYS A 652 16.89 18.58 31.31
N ASN A 653 17.54 17.45 31.57
CA ASN A 653 17.02 16.30 32.30
C ASN A 653 17.38 16.30 33.80
N GLU A 654 17.82 17.44 34.36
CA GLU A 654 18.43 17.55 35.70
C GLU A 654 17.54 17.08 36.88
N ASP A 655 16.22 17.00 36.69
CA ASP A 655 15.24 16.72 37.76
C ASP A 655 14.46 15.39 37.56
N GLU A 656 15.05 14.36 36.96
CA GLU A 656 14.29 13.14 36.56
C GLU A 656 13.16 13.49 35.56
N GLY A 657 13.40 14.47 34.69
CA GLY A 657 12.52 14.83 33.59
C GLY A 657 12.19 13.60 32.75
N GLN A 658 10.90 13.28 32.69
CA GLN A 658 10.39 12.10 32.03
C GLN A 658 10.08 12.46 30.57
N GLU A 659 11.04 12.17 29.69
CA GLU A 659 10.77 11.74 28.29
C GLU A 659 10.50 12.88 27.28
N THR A 660 11.36 12.99 26.24
CA THR A 660 11.26 13.95 25.11
C THR A 660 11.41 13.24 23.77
N ALA A 661 10.49 13.49 22.84
CA ALA A 661 10.58 13.09 21.44
C ALA A 661 11.40 14.11 20.65
N ILE A 662 12.25 13.62 19.75
CA ILE A 662 13.06 14.45 18.85
C ILE A 662 12.90 13.92 17.44
N HIS A 663 12.44 14.77 16.53
CA HIS A 663 12.40 14.46 15.09
C HIS A 663 13.27 15.43 14.31
N VAL A 664 13.88 14.93 13.24
CA VAL A 664 14.64 15.73 12.28
C VAL A 664 13.90 15.68 10.94
N LEU A 665 13.44 16.85 10.47
CA LEU A 665 12.59 17.00 9.29
C LEU A 665 12.58 18.47 8.88
N ASP A 666 12.48 18.75 7.58
CA ASP A 666 12.14 20.07 7.08
C ASP A 666 10.65 20.37 7.37
N TYR A 667 10.38 20.96 8.53
CA TYR A 667 9.03 21.05 9.08
C TYR A 667 8.26 22.20 8.46
N ASP A 668 8.93 23.34 8.26
CA ASP A 668 8.33 24.51 7.62
C ASP A 668 8.53 24.56 6.10
N GLN A 669 9.14 23.52 5.54
CA GLN A 669 9.23 23.22 4.12
C GLN A 669 10.10 24.24 3.36
N ASP A 670 11.09 24.83 4.04
CA ASP A 670 12.04 25.79 3.47
C ASP A 670 13.23 25.11 2.75
N GLY A 671 13.38 23.80 2.97
CA GLY A 671 14.43 22.96 2.43
C GLY A 671 15.60 22.68 3.32
N LYS A 672 15.48 22.96 4.62
CA LYS A 672 16.50 22.69 5.62
C LYS A 672 15.93 21.78 6.68
N MET A 673 16.76 20.88 7.21
CA MET A 673 16.30 20.00 8.27
C MET A 673 16.18 20.76 9.59
N ASP A 674 14.96 20.87 10.11
CA ASP A 674 14.66 21.38 11.43
C ASP A 674 14.68 20.28 12.49
N ILE A 675 14.61 20.67 13.77
CA ILE A 675 14.49 19.74 14.90
C ILE A 675 13.19 20.03 15.65
N LEU A 676 12.24 19.10 15.62
CA LEU A 676 11.05 19.15 16.47
C LEU A 676 11.35 18.47 17.82
N LEU A 677 11.18 19.23 18.91
CA LEU A 677 11.22 18.70 20.27
C LEU A 677 9.81 18.71 20.86
N SER A 678 9.31 17.57 21.32
CA SER A 678 8.03 17.48 22.02
C SER A 678 8.13 16.68 23.32
N GLY A 679 7.52 17.14 24.40
CA GLY A 679 7.50 16.42 25.68
C GLY A 679 7.43 17.32 26.91
N THR A 680 8.07 16.89 28.01
CA THR A 680 8.14 17.67 29.27
C THR A 680 9.54 18.18 29.56
N THR A 681 9.66 19.38 30.16
CA THR A 681 10.97 20.01 30.43
C THR A 681 11.45 19.84 31.89
N ASN A 682 10.61 19.34 32.81
CA ASN A 682 10.98 18.94 34.18
C ASN A 682 9.86 18.14 34.89
N ARG A 683 10.19 17.48 36.01
CA ARG A 683 9.27 16.65 36.84
C ARG A 683 8.03 17.38 37.39
N ASN A 684 8.09 18.71 37.50
CA ASN A 684 7.09 19.56 38.14
C ASN A 684 6.51 20.59 37.17
N SER A 685 6.44 20.26 35.87
CA SER A 685 6.01 21.17 34.79
C SER A 685 4.59 21.75 34.97
N PHE A 686 3.84 21.29 35.98
CA PHE A 686 2.56 21.87 36.38
C PHE A 686 2.68 23.20 37.15
N ASN A 687 3.86 23.58 37.67
CA ASN A 687 4.03 24.74 38.57
C ASN A 687 5.31 25.58 38.36
N ASN A 688 6.06 25.42 37.26
CA ASN A 688 7.29 26.21 37.04
C ASN A 688 6.99 27.61 36.48
N THR A 689 7.58 28.64 37.11
CA THR A 689 7.36 30.08 36.88
C THR A 689 8.41 30.74 35.96
N ASN A 690 9.21 29.96 35.23
CA ASN A 690 10.26 30.47 34.32
C ASN A 690 9.78 30.87 32.91
N GLY A 691 8.49 31.18 32.74
CA GLY A 691 7.96 31.78 31.50
C GLY A 691 7.77 30.81 30.32
N ARG A 692 8.05 29.52 30.49
CA ARG A 692 7.60 28.43 29.62
C ARG A 692 6.55 27.62 30.40
N ASP A 693 5.28 28.02 30.30
CA ASP A 693 4.16 27.38 31.01
C ASP A 693 3.88 25.98 30.43
N GLY A 694 4.16 24.90 31.17
CA GLY A 694 3.60 23.57 30.89
C GLY A 694 4.21 22.77 29.71
N LYS A 695 3.36 21.95 29.07
CA LYS A 695 3.68 21.03 27.96
C LYS A 695 4.32 21.81 26.81
N VAL A 696 5.41 21.31 26.22
CA VAL A 696 6.09 22.04 25.14
C VAL A 696 6.28 21.15 23.93
N ALA A 697 5.80 21.63 22.79
CA ALA A 697 6.28 21.25 21.47
C ALA A 697 6.80 22.52 20.80
N PHE A 698 8.06 22.50 20.38
CA PHE A 698 8.72 23.63 19.73
C PHE A 698 9.72 23.11 18.70
N ILE A 699 10.01 23.94 17.72
CA ILE A 699 10.93 23.64 16.63
C ILE A 699 12.19 24.46 16.83
N LEU A 700 13.34 23.83 16.66
CA LEU A 700 14.59 24.52 16.36
C LEU A 700 14.66 24.62 14.84
N ARG A 701 14.22 25.76 14.32
CA ARG A 701 14.23 26.07 12.89
C ARG A 701 15.67 26.26 12.44
N ASN A 702 16.06 25.59 11.37
CA ASN A 702 17.41 25.64 10.86
C ASN A 702 17.68 26.93 10.06
N GLU A 703 18.50 27.81 10.61
CA GLU A 703 18.87 29.10 10.02
C GLU A 703 20.24 29.03 9.32
N SER A 704 20.80 27.84 9.15
CA SER A 704 22.13 27.62 8.58
C SER A 704 22.16 27.97 7.08
N ASP A 705 23.35 28.31 6.59
CA ASP A 705 23.58 28.83 5.22
C ASP A 705 24.77 28.16 4.51
N GLY A 706 25.23 27.01 4.98
CA GLY A 706 26.44 26.34 4.48
C GLY A 706 27.74 26.73 5.20
N THR A 707 27.73 27.75 6.06
CA THR A 707 28.97 28.23 6.73
C THR A 707 29.04 27.94 8.22
N ASP A 708 27.93 28.02 8.94
CA ASP A 708 27.81 27.73 10.36
C ASP A 708 26.47 27.04 10.64
N VAL A 709 26.42 26.22 11.70
CA VAL A 709 25.16 25.64 12.21
C VAL A 709 24.46 26.64 13.14
N LYS A 710 23.22 27.02 12.82
CA LYS A 710 22.43 28.01 13.57
C LYS A 710 20.96 27.60 13.63
N PHE A 711 20.34 27.82 14.78
CA PHE A 711 18.91 27.55 14.99
C PHE A 711 18.18 28.74 15.61
N SER A 712 16.91 28.90 15.26
CA SER A 712 15.96 29.78 15.94
C SER A 712 14.84 28.95 16.61
N GLU A 713 14.43 29.32 17.83
CA GLU A 713 13.34 28.62 18.53
C GLU A 713 11.99 29.15 18.04
N VAL A 714 11.13 28.25 17.54
CA VAL A 714 9.77 28.54 17.10
C VAL A 714 8.80 27.73 17.97
N LEU A 715 7.94 28.43 18.71
CA LEU A 715 6.87 27.77 19.46
C LEU A 715 5.82 27.20 18.50
N THR A 716 5.36 25.99 18.78
CA THR A 716 4.27 25.36 18.01
C THR A 716 2.99 25.34 18.82
N ASP A 717 1.86 25.32 18.12
CA ASP A 717 0.55 25.03 18.70
C ASP A 717 0.27 23.51 18.79
N LEU A 718 1.28 22.65 18.48
CA LEU A 718 1.18 21.22 18.71
C LEU A 718 0.94 20.94 20.18
N HIS A 719 -0.09 20.13 20.45
CA HIS A 719 -0.39 19.71 21.80
C HIS A 719 0.12 18.28 22.01
N PRO A 720 1.32 18.07 22.58
CA PRO A 720 1.83 16.73 22.79
C PRO A 720 0.89 15.94 23.72
N SER A 721 0.79 14.61 23.51
CA SER A 721 0.07 13.72 24.44
C SER A 721 0.55 14.00 25.86
N SER A 722 -0.38 14.19 26.79
CA SER A 722 -0.02 14.85 28.04
C SER A 722 0.44 13.85 29.08
N VAL A 723 1.40 14.30 29.89
CA VAL A 723 1.91 13.57 31.05
C VAL A 723 2.91 12.48 30.64
N ALA A 724 4.18 12.89 30.52
CA ALA A 724 5.36 12.10 30.85
C ALA A 724 5.62 10.75 30.13
N MET A 725 4.74 10.27 29.24
CA MET A 725 4.94 9.02 28.48
C MET A 725 4.37 9.09 27.06
N GLN A 726 5.02 9.88 26.19
CA GLN A 726 4.88 9.72 24.73
C GLN A 726 5.48 8.36 24.36
N ARG A 727 4.63 7.43 23.91
CA ARG A 727 5.03 6.11 23.48
C ARG A 727 5.48 6.12 22.04
N LEU A 728 4.71 6.75 21.17
CA LEU A 728 5.05 6.86 19.76
C LEU A 728 4.79 8.28 19.28
N SER A 729 5.58 8.76 18.32
CA SER A 729 5.17 9.91 17.51
C SER A 729 5.66 9.75 16.07
N VAL A 730 4.85 10.20 15.12
CA VAL A 730 5.02 10.09 13.67
C VAL A 730 4.71 11.44 13.05
N LEU A 731 5.50 11.82 12.03
CA LEU A 731 5.30 13.00 11.20
C LEU A 731 5.11 12.55 9.75
N ALA A 732 3.94 12.83 9.18
CA ALA A 732 3.62 12.55 7.77
C ALA A 732 2.39 13.37 7.38
N ASP A 733 2.16 13.60 6.10
CA ASP A 733 0.92 14.19 5.59
C ASP A 733 -0.17 13.11 5.50
N PHE A 734 -1.07 13.08 6.49
CA PHE A 734 -2.15 12.11 6.57
C PHE A 734 -3.41 12.57 5.83
N ASN A 735 -3.50 13.83 5.38
CA ASN A 735 -4.69 14.34 4.70
C ASN A 735 -4.47 14.59 3.19
N GLY A 736 -3.22 14.43 2.73
CA GLY A 736 -2.81 14.49 1.34
C GLY A 736 -2.63 15.91 0.80
N ASP A 737 -2.64 16.95 1.64
CA ASP A 737 -2.57 18.36 1.20
C ASP A 737 -1.15 18.91 1.01
N GLY A 738 -0.14 18.08 1.28
CA GLY A 738 1.27 18.39 1.19
C GLY A 738 1.87 18.98 2.47
N TYR A 739 1.12 19.20 3.55
CA TYR A 739 1.65 19.68 4.82
C TYR A 739 1.83 18.55 5.83
N ILE A 740 2.83 18.70 6.71
CA ILE A 740 3.17 17.68 7.69
C ILE A 740 2.13 17.67 8.82
N ASP A 741 1.53 16.52 9.07
CA ASP A 741 0.70 16.26 10.24
C ASP A 741 1.53 15.55 11.33
N TYR A 742 1.05 15.62 12.57
CA TYR A 742 1.68 15.02 13.74
C TYR A 742 0.72 14.05 14.43
N LEU A 743 1.11 12.78 14.47
CA LEU A 743 0.41 11.72 15.19
C LEU A 743 1.26 11.28 16.39
N ALA A 744 0.68 11.21 17.58
CA ALA A 744 1.36 10.72 18.78
C ALA A 744 0.48 9.77 19.59
N ASP A 745 1.05 8.70 20.11
CA ASP A 745 0.41 7.81 21.08
C ASP A 745 1.04 7.96 22.46
N GLY A 746 0.22 8.02 23.52
CA GLY A 746 0.72 8.17 24.88
C GLY A 746 -0.38 8.32 25.93
N TRP A 747 0.00 8.80 27.10
CA TRP A 747 -0.95 9.05 28.20
C TRP A 747 -1.81 10.31 27.97
N GLY A 748 -3.02 10.28 28.53
CA GLY A 748 -4.01 11.35 28.38
C GLY A 748 -3.82 12.56 29.32
N PRO A 749 -4.52 13.68 29.03
CA PRO A 749 -4.38 14.98 29.70
C PRO A 749 -4.51 15.05 31.21
N ASN A 750 -5.16 14.09 31.84
CA ASN A 750 -5.50 14.17 33.25
C ASN A 750 -4.59 13.33 34.16
N SER A 751 -3.50 12.72 33.65
CA SER A 751 -2.69 11.73 34.40
C SER A 751 -3.47 10.51 34.89
N ASP A 752 -4.73 10.40 34.46
CA ASP A 752 -5.54 9.21 34.60
C ASP A 752 -4.95 8.19 33.63
N TRP A 753 -4.93 6.91 34.00
CA TRP A 753 -4.26 5.82 33.26
C TRP A 753 -4.93 5.49 31.89
N SER A 754 -5.65 6.45 31.31
CA SER A 754 -6.19 6.45 29.95
C SER A 754 -5.05 6.60 28.92
N ASN A 755 -4.87 5.62 28.05
CA ASN A 755 -3.94 5.64 26.92
C ASN A 755 -4.69 6.12 25.68
N GLY A 756 -4.19 7.13 24.97
CA GLY A 756 -4.84 7.65 23.78
C GLY A 756 -3.86 8.02 22.68
N SER A 757 -4.32 7.85 21.43
CA SER A 757 -3.61 8.34 20.25
C SER A 757 -4.21 9.67 19.79
N TYR A 758 -3.33 10.64 19.57
CA TYR A 758 -3.61 12.04 19.33
C TYR A 758 -3.10 12.46 17.95
N LEU A 759 -3.95 13.09 17.15
CA LEU A 759 -3.59 13.60 15.84
C LEU A 759 -3.77 15.12 15.79
N SER A 760 -2.74 15.82 15.36
CA SER A 760 -2.77 17.24 15.00
C SER A 760 -2.44 17.37 13.52
N TYR A 761 -3.31 18.00 12.74
CA TYR A 761 -3.11 18.19 11.30
C TYR A 761 -2.94 19.67 11.00
N SER A 762 -2.15 19.96 9.97
CA SER A 762 -1.76 21.31 9.61
C SER A 762 -2.38 21.74 8.29
N ARG A 763 -2.85 22.99 8.22
CA ARG A 763 -3.00 23.72 6.94
C ARG A 763 -1.93 24.82 6.81
N GLY A 764 -0.81 24.64 7.50
CA GLY A 764 0.19 25.67 7.82
C GLY A 764 0.13 26.23 9.25
N GLU A 765 -0.88 25.87 10.06
CA GLU A 765 -0.99 26.21 11.50
C GLU A 765 -1.75 25.06 12.22
N TYR A 766 -1.27 24.60 13.39
CA TYR A 766 -1.83 23.45 14.13
C TYR A 766 -2.95 23.89 15.08
N ASN A 767 -4.20 23.60 14.73
CA ASN A 767 -5.33 24.26 15.40
C ASN A 767 -6.27 23.32 16.17
N THR A 768 -6.13 21.99 16.05
CA THR A 768 -7.06 21.01 16.65
C THR A 768 -6.41 19.66 16.91
N ASN A 769 -6.79 18.97 18.00
CA ASN A 769 -6.38 17.60 18.29
C ASN A 769 -7.60 16.67 18.29
N TYR A 770 -7.39 15.42 17.89
CA TYR A 770 -8.41 14.38 18.01
C TYR A 770 -7.90 13.18 18.80
N GLN A 771 -8.82 12.46 19.44
CA GLN A 771 -8.54 11.16 20.04
C GLN A 771 -8.99 10.05 19.09
N LEU A 772 -8.11 9.09 18.81
CA LEU A 772 -8.47 7.86 18.10
C LEU A 772 -8.94 6.81 19.12
N HIS A 773 -10.15 6.30 18.98
CA HIS A 773 -10.68 5.21 19.81
C HIS A 773 -11.44 4.20 18.94
N ASN A 774 -11.01 2.93 18.91
CA ASN A 774 -11.60 1.88 18.06
C ASN A 774 -11.75 2.27 16.58
N GLY A 775 -10.82 3.09 16.05
CA GLY A 775 -10.89 3.59 14.69
C GLY A 775 -11.90 4.68 14.44
N VAL A 776 -12.44 5.27 15.50
CA VAL A 776 -13.32 6.42 15.44
C VAL A 776 -12.56 7.61 16.01
N ILE A 777 -12.55 8.70 15.26
CA ILE A 777 -11.90 9.95 15.65
C ILE A 777 -12.90 10.80 16.45
N HIS A 778 -12.65 10.95 17.75
CA HIS A 778 -13.46 11.77 18.64
C HIS A 778 -12.88 13.18 18.78
N ASN A 779 -13.75 14.18 18.80
CA ASN A 779 -13.36 15.56 19.13
C ASN A 779 -13.12 15.68 20.64
N MET A 780 -12.17 16.52 21.06
CA MET A 780 -11.70 16.62 22.46
C MET A 780 -12.73 17.12 23.49
N ASP A 781 -13.96 17.48 23.10
CA ASP A 781 -15.04 17.75 24.07
C ASP A 781 -15.45 16.50 24.87
N TYR A 782 -14.92 15.32 24.53
CA TYR A 782 -15.13 14.05 25.24
C TYR A 782 -14.32 13.98 26.56
N TYR A 783 -14.65 14.82 27.54
CA TYR A 783 -14.14 14.74 28.92
C TYR A 783 -14.90 13.70 29.79
N GLY A 784 -15.59 12.74 29.16
CA GLY A 784 -16.63 11.93 29.79
C GLY A 784 -16.35 10.44 29.76
N SER A 785 -15.98 9.90 30.92
CA SER A 785 -15.91 8.47 31.31
C SER A 785 -14.70 7.66 30.80
N ASN A 786 -14.05 7.00 31.77
CA ASN A 786 -13.06 5.93 31.58
C ASN A 786 -13.75 4.72 30.91
N GLU A 787 -13.83 4.73 29.59
CA GLU A 787 -14.03 3.48 28.85
C GLU A 787 -12.68 2.74 28.84
N GLY A 788 -12.70 1.42 29.01
CA GLY A 788 -11.46 0.64 29.12
C GLY A 788 -10.66 0.72 27.82
N GLU A 789 -9.63 1.54 27.80
CA GLU A 789 -8.83 1.79 26.59
C GLU A 789 -7.80 0.68 26.36
N GLU A 790 -7.82 0.13 25.16
CA GLU A 790 -6.79 -0.79 24.66
C GLU A 790 -5.51 0.00 24.35
N GLN A 791 -4.37 -0.51 24.80
CA GLN A 791 -3.05 0.06 24.49
C GLN A 791 -2.85 0.01 22.96
N SER A 792 -2.67 1.16 22.29
CA SER A 792 -2.68 1.23 20.82
C SER A 792 -1.29 1.61 20.27
N TRP A 793 -0.50 0.61 19.85
CA TRP A 793 0.74 0.86 19.10
C TRP A 793 0.40 1.14 17.64
N ILE A 794 0.57 2.37 17.15
CA ILE A 794 0.21 2.67 15.76
C ILE A 794 1.42 2.52 14.84
N THR A 795 1.20 2.01 13.64
CA THR A 795 2.10 2.17 12.50
C THR A 795 1.28 2.64 11.31
N PHE A 796 1.91 3.02 10.21
CA PHE A 796 1.21 3.62 9.08
C PHE A 796 1.76 3.14 7.73
N GLY A 797 0.91 3.23 6.72
CA GLY A 797 1.28 3.02 5.33
C GLY A 797 0.06 3.00 4.41
N ASP A 798 0.26 3.22 3.11
CA ASP A 798 -0.81 3.09 2.11
C ASP A 798 -1.12 1.59 1.85
N ILE A 799 -2.14 1.06 2.54
CA ILE A 799 -2.48 -0.37 2.53
C ILE A 799 -3.43 -0.72 1.38
N ASP A 800 -4.35 0.17 1.01
CA ASP A 800 -5.29 -0.06 -0.10
C ASP A 800 -4.87 0.59 -1.43
N GLY A 801 -3.71 1.27 -1.44
CA GLY A 801 -3.06 1.81 -2.63
C GLY A 801 -3.71 3.09 -3.15
N ASP A 802 -4.51 3.78 -2.34
CA ASP A 802 -5.25 4.99 -2.73
C ASP A 802 -4.43 6.28 -2.65
N GLY A 803 -3.15 6.18 -2.26
CA GLY A 803 -2.23 7.29 -2.10
C GLY A 803 -2.39 8.03 -0.78
N MET A 804 -3.30 7.58 0.10
CA MET A 804 -3.44 8.09 1.46
C MET A 804 -2.78 7.13 2.45
N LEU A 805 -2.13 7.68 3.48
CA LEU A 805 -1.53 6.86 4.53
C LEU A 805 -2.62 6.32 5.46
N ASP A 806 -2.73 5.00 5.55
CA ASP A 806 -3.59 4.28 6.50
C ASP A 806 -2.88 4.03 7.83
N LEU A 807 -3.64 3.60 8.83
CA LEU A 807 -3.09 3.23 10.14
C LEU A 807 -3.31 1.75 10.43
N ILE A 808 -2.31 1.09 11.04
CA ILE A 808 -2.46 -0.23 11.64
C ILE A 808 -2.17 -0.11 13.14
N SER A 809 -3.05 -0.67 13.97
CA SER A 809 -2.84 -0.74 15.42
C SER A 809 -3.18 -2.13 15.96
N PRO A 810 -2.33 -2.78 16.78
CA PRO A 810 -2.75 -3.87 17.64
C PRO A 810 -3.89 -3.39 18.52
N ALA A 811 -4.91 -4.23 18.65
CA ALA A 811 -5.97 -4.10 19.62
C ALA A 811 -5.60 -4.81 20.93
N GLY A 812 -6.37 -4.55 21.98
CA GLY A 812 -6.19 -5.15 23.31
C GLY A 812 -6.41 -6.67 23.35
N ASP A 813 -7.06 -7.23 22.32
CA ASP A 813 -7.14 -8.67 22.05
C ASP A 813 -5.93 -9.22 21.26
N GLY A 814 -4.96 -8.36 20.91
CA GLY A 814 -3.73 -8.68 20.18
C GLY A 814 -3.82 -8.53 18.67
N ALA A 815 -5.01 -8.34 18.11
CA ALA A 815 -5.26 -8.27 16.68
C ALA A 815 -4.79 -6.94 16.06
N PRO A 816 -3.92 -6.90 15.03
CA PRO A 816 -3.77 -5.66 14.26
C PRO A 816 -5.10 -5.33 13.56
N ARG A 817 -5.54 -4.09 13.74
CA ARG A 817 -6.70 -3.49 13.07
C ARG A 817 -6.19 -2.49 12.04
N VAL A 818 -6.74 -2.55 10.84
CA VAL A 818 -6.46 -1.60 9.75
C VAL A 818 -7.53 -0.52 9.74
N TYR A 819 -7.10 0.73 9.78
CA TYR A 819 -7.93 1.91 9.69
C TYR A 819 -7.61 2.63 8.38
N LEU A 820 -8.51 2.49 7.41
CA LEU A 820 -8.33 3.07 6.10
C LEU A 820 -8.62 4.57 6.13
N ASN A 821 -7.81 5.34 5.45
CA ASN A 821 -7.89 6.78 5.38
C ASN A 821 -8.89 7.20 4.31
N ARG A 822 -10.08 7.60 4.73
CA ARG A 822 -11.19 7.97 3.84
C ARG A 822 -11.33 9.47 3.64
N THR A 823 -10.27 10.24 3.91
CA THR A 823 -10.30 11.72 3.85
C THR A 823 -10.75 12.25 2.49
N LEU A 824 -10.31 11.60 1.40
CA LEU A 824 -10.64 11.99 0.02
C LEU A 824 -11.81 11.20 -0.59
N GLN A 825 -12.35 10.22 0.14
CA GLN A 825 -13.40 9.34 -0.37
C GLN A 825 -14.64 10.16 -0.77
N GLY A 826 -15.03 10.08 -2.04
CA GLY A 826 -16.19 10.79 -2.59
C GLY A 826 -15.97 12.28 -2.92
N LYS A 827 -14.73 12.81 -2.80
CA LYS A 827 -14.44 14.25 -3.00
C LYS A 827 -13.91 14.62 -4.40
N ASN A 828 -13.74 13.67 -5.32
CA ASN A 828 -13.06 13.88 -6.60
C ASN A 828 -11.70 14.59 -6.40
N GLN A 829 -10.94 14.12 -5.41
CA GLN A 829 -9.63 14.63 -5.02
C GLN A 829 -8.62 13.49 -4.93
N ILE A 830 -7.35 13.82 -5.17
CA ILE A 830 -6.20 12.93 -4.96
C ILE A 830 -5.16 13.60 -4.04
N ALA A 831 -4.37 12.78 -3.37
CA ALA A 831 -3.25 13.24 -2.57
C ALA A 831 -2.24 13.98 -3.45
N GLN A 832 -1.61 15.01 -2.88
CA GLN A 832 -0.59 15.78 -3.58
C GLN A 832 0.73 15.00 -3.65
N VAL A 833 1.33 14.95 -4.83
CA VAL A 833 2.62 14.29 -5.09
C VAL A 833 3.48 15.24 -5.92
N PRO A 834 4.76 15.46 -5.57
CA PRO A 834 5.63 16.33 -6.36
C PRO A 834 5.93 15.74 -7.75
N ASP A 835 6.14 16.62 -8.73
CA ASP A 835 6.58 16.23 -10.07
C ASP A 835 8.02 15.71 -10.08
N ALA A 836 8.36 14.84 -11.03
CA ALA A 836 9.70 14.28 -11.16
C ALA A 836 10.78 15.36 -11.37
N PRO A 837 11.97 15.22 -10.75
CA PRO A 837 13.07 16.19 -10.90
C PRO A 837 13.43 16.47 -12.35
N THR A 838 13.75 17.73 -12.65
CA THR A 838 14.20 18.16 -13.99
C THR A 838 15.61 18.73 -13.93
N ASN A 839 16.25 18.89 -15.10
CA ASN A 839 17.59 19.47 -15.25
C ASN A 839 18.67 18.78 -14.39
N ALA A 840 18.56 17.47 -14.17
CA ALA A 840 19.58 16.70 -13.48
C ALA A 840 20.90 16.66 -14.29
N VAL A 841 22.02 17.01 -13.65
CA VAL A 841 23.35 17.08 -14.26
C VAL A 841 24.37 16.44 -13.33
N ALA A 842 25.24 15.59 -13.89
CA ALA A 842 26.38 15.00 -13.18
C ALA A 842 27.70 15.64 -13.63
N THR A 843 28.60 15.88 -12.67
CA THR A 843 29.96 16.36 -12.89
C THR A 843 30.94 15.46 -12.14
N TYR A 844 32.12 15.25 -12.71
CA TYR A 844 33.16 14.41 -12.11
C TYR A 844 34.45 15.22 -11.93
N ASP A 845 34.97 15.25 -10.70
CA ASP A 845 36.25 15.84 -10.35
C ASP A 845 37.30 14.73 -10.18
N ILE A 846 38.32 14.75 -11.06
CA ILE A 846 39.40 13.76 -11.08
C ILE A 846 40.35 13.88 -9.88
N ASP A 847 40.53 15.07 -9.33
CA ASP A 847 41.50 15.35 -8.28
C ASP A 847 40.95 14.85 -6.94
N THR A 848 39.65 15.03 -6.71
CA THR A 848 38.96 14.52 -5.52
C THR A 848 38.33 13.14 -5.71
N LYS A 849 38.24 12.65 -6.96
CA LYS A 849 37.53 11.42 -7.35
C LYS A 849 36.07 11.42 -6.91
N ARG A 850 35.41 12.56 -7.05
CA ARG A 850 34.03 12.79 -6.60
C ARG A 850 33.14 13.04 -7.79
N VAL A 851 31.99 12.38 -7.81
CA VAL A 851 30.87 12.75 -8.67
C VAL A 851 29.93 13.65 -7.87
N THR A 852 29.56 14.79 -8.44
CA THR A 852 28.54 15.69 -7.91
C THR A 852 27.38 15.74 -8.88
N VAL A 853 26.18 15.49 -8.38
CA VAL A 853 24.95 15.52 -9.15
C VAL A 853 24.03 16.59 -8.58
N THR A 854 23.44 17.41 -9.46
CA THR A 854 22.52 18.48 -9.08
C THR A 854 21.25 18.45 -9.92
N TRP A 855 20.12 18.88 -9.39
CA TRP A 855 18.84 18.99 -10.11
C TRP A 855 18.05 20.24 -9.70
N ASP A 856 16.93 20.51 -10.37
CA ASP A 856 16.03 21.60 -9.99
C ASP A 856 15.22 21.26 -8.74
N LYS A 857 15.00 22.27 -7.88
CA LYS A 857 14.15 22.15 -6.69
C LYS A 857 12.70 21.86 -7.10
N MET A 858 12.11 20.82 -6.50
CA MET A 858 10.74 20.38 -6.76
C MET A 858 9.81 20.71 -5.59
N TYR A 859 8.53 20.83 -5.91
CA TYR A 859 7.47 21.19 -4.95
C TYR A 859 6.22 20.34 -5.19
N THR A 860 5.47 20.09 -4.13
CA THR A 860 4.05 19.73 -4.25
C THR A 860 3.26 20.93 -4.78
N GLN A 861 2.01 20.70 -5.16
CA GLN A 861 1.18 21.75 -5.73
C GLN A 861 0.69 22.78 -4.69
N SER A 862 0.74 22.46 -3.39
CA SER A 862 0.58 23.40 -2.28
C SER A 862 1.82 24.28 -2.05
N GLY A 863 2.94 23.96 -2.70
CA GLY A 863 4.20 24.67 -2.57
C GLY A 863 5.13 24.10 -1.49
N SER A 864 4.81 22.94 -0.92
CA SER A 864 5.69 22.20 -0.02
C SER A 864 6.90 21.70 -0.77
N LYS A 865 8.10 21.99 -0.28
CA LYS A 865 9.32 21.50 -0.92
C LYS A 865 9.40 19.98 -0.82
N ALA A 866 9.79 19.33 -1.93
CA ALA A 866 10.05 17.90 -1.93
C ALA A 866 11.41 17.56 -1.30
N ILE A 867 11.52 16.36 -0.75
CA ILE A 867 12.79 15.69 -0.46
C ILE A 867 13.10 14.69 -1.58
N TYR A 868 14.30 14.11 -1.59
CA TYR A 868 14.76 13.30 -2.72
C TYR A 868 15.27 11.92 -2.34
N ASN A 869 15.04 10.97 -3.24
CA ASN A 869 15.64 9.64 -3.23
C ASN A 869 16.49 9.46 -4.50
N THR A 870 17.51 8.61 -4.43
CA THR A 870 18.40 8.35 -5.55
C THR A 870 18.74 6.87 -5.68
N TYR A 871 18.89 6.40 -6.92
CA TYR A 871 19.57 5.14 -7.21
C TYR A 871 20.81 5.37 -8.09
N LEU A 872 21.83 4.53 -7.96
CA LEU A 872 22.99 4.45 -8.85
C LEU A 872 23.14 3.03 -9.40
N ARG A 873 23.39 2.89 -10.70
CA ARG A 873 23.62 1.60 -11.36
C ARG A 873 24.75 1.70 -12.38
N ARG A 874 25.63 0.70 -12.41
CA ARG A 874 26.61 0.54 -13.50
C ARG A 874 25.95 -0.08 -14.73
N VAL A 875 26.19 0.47 -15.92
CA VAL A 875 25.50 0.10 -17.17
C VAL A 875 26.42 -0.33 -18.34
N ASP A 876 27.72 -0.52 -18.10
CA ASP A 876 28.66 -1.00 -19.13
C ASP A 876 28.91 -2.53 -19.07
N ASP A 877 29.32 -3.09 -20.22
CA ASP A 877 29.46 -4.52 -20.52
C ASP A 877 30.79 -5.15 -20.02
N SER A 878 31.44 -4.51 -19.06
CA SER A 878 32.77 -4.91 -18.59
C SER A 878 32.72 -5.87 -17.40
N THR A 879 33.65 -6.84 -17.36
CA THR A 879 33.71 -7.90 -16.32
C THR A 879 33.71 -7.32 -14.90
N PRO A 880 32.95 -7.91 -13.94
CA PRO A 880 32.89 -7.41 -12.57
C PRO A 880 34.29 -7.29 -11.94
N VAL A 881 34.68 -6.08 -11.57
CA VAL A 881 35.96 -5.83 -10.87
C VAL A 881 35.69 -5.84 -9.36
N SER A 882 36.69 -6.24 -8.59
CA SER A 882 36.57 -6.79 -7.23
C SER A 882 36.38 -5.78 -6.09
N ARG A 883 35.49 -4.81 -6.23
CA ARG A 883 34.89 -4.12 -5.08
C ARG A 883 33.38 -4.06 -5.31
N SER A 884 32.64 -4.33 -4.25
CA SER A 884 31.20 -4.54 -4.15
C SER A 884 30.28 -3.51 -4.80
N ALA A 885 30.78 -2.39 -5.35
CA ALA A 885 29.99 -1.33 -5.97
C ALA A 885 29.33 -1.77 -7.30
N ALA A 886 28.11 -2.30 -7.18
CA ALA A 886 27.19 -2.71 -8.25
C ALA A 886 27.79 -3.65 -9.31
N ALA A 887 27.49 -4.95 -9.20
CA ALA A 887 27.47 -5.80 -10.38
C ALA A 887 26.55 -5.17 -11.44
N GLU A 888 26.86 -5.35 -12.73
CA GLU A 888 26.02 -4.85 -13.83
C GLU A 888 24.55 -5.20 -13.56
N GLY A 889 23.68 -4.18 -13.54
CA GLY A 889 22.24 -4.36 -13.27
C GLY A 889 21.79 -4.16 -11.81
N VAL A 890 22.70 -4.06 -10.83
CA VAL A 890 22.36 -3.80 -9.42
C VAL A 890 22.10 -2.30 -9.21
N ASN A 891 21.00 -1.97 -8.56
CA ASN A 891 20.66 -0.60 -8.19
C ASN A 891 21.11 -0.37 -6.74
N ILE A 892 22.00 0.59 -6.53
CA ILE A 892 22.38 1.06 -5.20
C ILE A 892 21.42 2.20 -4.83
N MET A 893 20.57 2.01 -3.83
CA MET A 893 19.54 2.96 -3.41
C MET A 893 19.71 3.41 -1.96
N ARG A 894 19.34 4.67 -1.68
CA ARG A 894 19.24 5.20 -0.31
C ARG A 894 17.97 4.71 0.39
N VAL A 895 16.84 4.82 -0.31
CA VAL A 895 15.54 4.30 0.15
C VAL A 895 15.01 3.29 -0.87
N PRO A 896 14.62 2.07 -0.45
CA PRO A 896 14.10 1.05 -1.34
C PRO A 896 12.86 1.53 -2.12
N ALA A 897 12.90 1.43 -3.44
CA ALA A 897 11.81 1.82 -4.33
C ALA A 897 11.82 0.99 -5.62
N ASP A 898 10.67 0.89 -6.28
CA ASP A 898 10.59 0.35 -7.64
C ASP A 898 11.05 1.39 -8.66
N VAL A 899 12.09 1.08 -9.44
CA VAL A 899 12.69 2.03 -10.40
C VAL A 899 11.78 2.43 -11.56
N ASN A 900 10.80 1.59 -11.91
CA ASN A 900 9.95 1.81 -13.09
C ASN A 900 8.71 2.65 -12.75
N THR A 901 8.14 2.39 -11.58
CA THR A 901 6.91 3.03 -11.10
C THR A 901 7.22 4.22 -10.19
N GLY A 902 8.36 4.21 -9.50
CA GLY A 902 8.67 5.17 -8.44
C GLY A 902 8.02 4.85 -7.09
N LYS A 903 7.24 3.76 -6.96
CA LYS A 903 6.63 3.42 -5.68
C LYS A 903 7.70 3.07 -4.65
N LEU A 904 7.64 3.72 -3.48
CA LEU A 904 8.49 3.38 -2.34
C LEU A 904 8.10 1.99 -1.81
N LYS A 905 9.10 1.19 -1.44
CA LYS A 905 8.90 -0.13 -0.82
C LYS A 905 8.91 -0.07 0.70
N ALA A 906 9.41 1.02 1.28
CA ALA A 906 9.45 1.24 2.71
C ALA A 906 9.24 2.72 3.05
N TYR A 907 8.51 2.99 4.14
CA TYR A 907 8.37 4.32 4.72
C TYR A 907 9.41 4.50 5.81
N THR A 908 10.64 4.76 5.37
CA THR A 908 11.79 4.93 6.25
C THR A 908 11.73 6.26 7.01
N GLU A 909 12.65 6.43 7.96
CA GLU A 909 12.88 7.73 8.57
C GLU A 909 13.36 8.77 7.54
N TRP A 910 13.08 10.04 7.83
CA TRP A 910 13.37 11.15 6.92
C TRP A 910 14.87 11.38 6.68
N SER A 911 15.73 10.94 7.60
CA SER A 911 17.19 11.04 7.45
C SER A 911 17.77 10.14 6.35
N SER A 912 17.01 9.13 5.90
CA SER A 912 17.42 8.27 4.78
C SER A 912 17.27 8.98 3.42
N PHE A 913 16.47 10.05 3.36
CA PHE A 913 16.28 10.86 2.17
C PHE A 913 17.26 12.05 2.12
N LEU A 914 17.40 12.65 0.94
CA LEU A 914 18.20 13.85 0.72
C LEU A 914 17.30 15.10 0.80
N PRO A 915 17.61 16.07 1.68
CA PRO A 915 16.85 17.31 1.78
C PRO A 915 17.24 18.34 0.71
N SER A 916 18.43 18.19 0.12
CA SER A 916 19.03 19.13 -0.83
C SER A 916 18.96 18.62 -2.26
N GLU A 917 19.08 19.54 -3.22
CA GLU A 917 19.06 19.23 -4.65
C GLU A 917 20.42 18.74 -5.17
N THR A 918 21.24 18.16 -4.30
CA THR A 918 22.60 17.74 -4.62
C THR A 918 22.93 16.43 -3.92
N CYS A 919 23.61 15.53 -4.62
CA CYS A 919 24.21 14.35 -4.01
C CYS A 919 25.63 14.10 -4.51
N PHE A 920 26.35 13.26 -3.76
CA PHE A 920 27.76 12.96 -3.99
C PHE A 920 27.97 11.45 -4.04
N PHE A 921 28.90 11.02 -4.90
CA PHE A 921 29.43 9.67 -4.91
C PHE A 921 30.95 9.71 -5.00
N ASP A 922 31.62 9.07 -4.05
CA ASP A 922 33.06 9.09 -3.93
C ASP A 922 33.69 7.75 -4.36
N ASN A 923 34.86 7.83 -4.99
CA ASN A 923 35.68 6.67 -5.32
C ASN A 923 34.99 5.60 -6.19
N LEU A 924 34.03 6.01 -7.04
CA LEU A 924 33.47 5.13 -8.06
C LEU A 924 34.58 4.59 -8.98
N GLU A 925 34.42 3.34 -9.40
CA GLU A 925 35.32 2.73 -10.38
C GLU A 925 35.17 3.40 -11.75
N GLU A 926 36.15 3.20 -12.64
CA GLU A 926 36.00 3.63 -14.03
C GLU A 926 34.87 2.84 -14.70
N GLY A 927 33.94 3.58 -15.32
CA GLY A 927 32.80 2.98 -15.98
C GLY A 927 31.72 3.98 -16.37
N THR A 928 30.68 3.46 -17.00
CA THR A 928 29.45 4.19 -17.32
C THR A 928 28.39 3.87 -16.27
N TYR A 929 27.79 4.91 -15.72
CA TYR A 929 26.79 4.83 -14.66
C TYR A 929 25.51 5.51 -15.10
N GLU A 930 24.40 5.02 -14.56
CA GLU A 930 23.10 5.65 -14.57
C GLU A 930 22.70 5.99 -13.14
N LEU A 931 22.21 7.20 -12.93
CA LEU A 931 21.65 7.64 -11.65
C LEU A 931 20.22 8.10 -11.87
N GLY A 932 19.28 7.59 -11.08
CA GLY A 932 17.93 8.14 -11.00
C GLY A 932 17.78 9.08 -9.82
N VAL A 933 17.05 10.17 -10.02
CA VAL A 933 16.60 11.06 -8.93
C VAL A 933 15.07 11.06 -8.88
N GLN A 934 14.51 10.93 -7.69
CA GLN A 934 13.08 10.92 -7.43
C GLN A 934 12.74 11.98 -6.39
N SER A 935 11.64 12.72 -6.60
CA SER A 935 11.08 13.61 -5.58
C SER A 935 10.02 12.89 -4.76
N VAL A 936 10.00 13.16 -3.45
CA VAL A 936 9.11 12.52 -2.48
C VAL A 936 8.42 13.61 -1.67
N GLY A 937 7.10 13.50 -1.52
CA GLY A 937 6.28 14.36 -0.67
C GLY A 937 6.18 13.83 0.77
N TYR A 938 5.64 14.65 1.68
CA TYR A 938 5.51 14.29 3.09
C TYR A 938 4.42 13.24 3.38
N ASN A 939 3.59 12.91 2.39
CA ASN A 939 2.68 11.76 2.39
C ASN A 939 3.37 10.47 1.92
N TYR A 940 4.69 10.49 1.71
CA TYR A 940 5.48 9.44 1.05
C TYR A 940 5.09 9.16 -0.42
N GLY A 941 4.20 9.97 -1.00
CA GLY A 941 3.93 9.95 -2.43
C GLY A 941 5.16 10.40 -3.20
N ALA A 942 5.57 9.60 -4.19
CA ALA A 942 6.82 9.81 -4.91
C ALA A 942 6.61 9.87 -6.43
N SER A 943 7.44 10.67 -7.10
CA SER A 943 7.49 10.72 -8.56
C SER A 943 8.14 9.45 -9.14
N LYS A 944 8.05 9.24 -10.46
CA LYS A 944 9.00 8.36 -11.15
C LYS A 944 10.43 8.91 -11.01
N PHE A 945 11.43 8.04 -11.13
CA PHE A 945 12.82 8.45 -11.22
C PHE A 945 13.12 9.15 -12.55
N THR A 946 13.88 10.24 -12.50
CA THR A 946 14.51 10.87 -13.66
C THR A 946 15.93 10.31 -13.83
N PRO A 947 16.18 9.40 -14.79
CA PRO A 947 17.50 8.82 -14.98
C PRO A 947 18.44 9.76 -15.73
N ILE A 948 19.71 9.79 -15.35
CA ILE A 948 20.81 10.45 -16.05
C ILE A 948 21.99 9.49 -16.22
N GLN A 949 22.71 9.57 -17.33
CA GLN A 949 23.90 8.74 -17.57
C GLN A 949 25.17 9.59 -17.60
N PHE A 950 26.22 9.10 -16.95
CA PHE A 950 27.53 9.75 -16.92
C PHE A 950 28.67 8.73 -16.93
N VAL A 951 29.87 9.21 -17.24
CA VAL A 951 31.08 8.39 -17.35
C VAL A 951 32.10 8.84 -16.31
N VAL A 952 32.67 7.88 -15.58
CA VAL A 952 33.81 8.08 -14.68
C VAL A 952 35.08 7.62 -15.40
N ASN A 953 36.04 8.52 -15.58
CA ASN A 953 37.30 8.25 -16.27
C ASN A 953 38.47 8.97 -15.58
N ASN A 954 39.41 8.23 -14.98
CA ASN A 954 40.54 8.82 -14.26
C ASN A 954 41.68 9.31 -15.19
N GLN A 955 41.44 9.50 -16.49
CA GLN A 955 42.47 9.93 -17.46
C GLN A 955 42.27 11.34 -18.01
N THR A 956 41.06 11.90 -17.97
CA THR A 956 40.77 13.24 -18.53
C THR A 956 39.64 13.94 -17.78
N ASN A 957 39.80 15.22 -17.44
CA ASN A 957 38.70 16.06 -16.95
C ASN A 957 37.68 16.29 -18.07
N GLY A 958 36.48 15.77 -17.89
CA GLY A 958 35.35 15.95 -18.80
C GLY A 958 34.29 14.89 -18.54
N ALA A 959 33.27 15.25 -17.76
CA ALA A 959 32.00 14.54 -17.83
C ALA A 959 31.42 14.81 -19.21
N ASP A 960 31.55 13.85 -20.14
CA ASP A 960 30.69 13.82 -21.32
C ASP A 960 29.28 13.55 -20.80
N VAL A 961 28.54 14.62 -20.52
CA VAL A 961 27.12 14.58 -20.14
C VAL A 961 26.38 13.94 -21.30
N ILE A 962 26.02 12.65 -21.17
CA ILE A 962 25.01 12.05 -22.03
C ILE A 962 23.69 12.46 -21.40
N ALA A 963 23.18 13.62 -21.82
CA ALA A 963 21.84 14.07 -21.42
C ALA A 963 20.87 12.90 -21.60
N ALA A 964 20.05 12.68 -20.57
CA ALA A 964 18.99 11.69 -20.58
C ALA A 964 18.18 11.85 -21.87
N GLU A 965 18.34 10.90 -22.79
CA GLU A 965 17.36 10.77 -23.85
C GLU A 965 16.15 10.07 -23.25
N ASP A 966 15.03 10.79 -23.21
CA ASP A 966 13.72 10.18 -23.06
C ASP A 966 13.60 9.04 -24.09
N ASN A 967 13.55 7.80 -23.59
CA ASN A 967 13.55 6.61 -24.42
C ASN A 967 12.23 6.45 -25.20
N ASP A 968 11.18 7.16 -24.80
CA ASP A 968 9.86 7.13 -25.43
C ASP A 968 9.63 8.31 -26.41
N SER A 969 10.58 9.24 -26.49
CA SER A 969 10.51 10.38 -27.41
C SER A 969 10.92 9.99 -28.86
N PRO A 970 10.21 10.50 -29.89
CA PRO A 970 10.59 10.30 -31.29
C PRO A 970 11.99 10.84 -31.61
N VAL A 971 12.72 10.15 -32.48
CA VAL A 971 14.12 10.43 -32.80
C VAL A 971 14.34 10.82 -34.25
N ASN A 972 15.42 11.57 -34.48
CA ASN A 972 15.96 11.81 -35.82
C ASN A 972 17.06 10.79 -36.14
N VAL A 973 17.14 10.36 -37.40
CA VAL A 973 18.15 9.42 -37.88
C VAL A 973 19.06 10.12 -38.87
N TYR A 974 20.37 10.07 -38.67
CA TYR A 974 21.38 10.62 -39.57
C TYR A 974 22.31 9.51 -40.08
N ASN A 975 22.94 9.73 -41.23
CA ASN A 975 24.06 8.88 -41.66
C ASN A 975 25.38 9.36 -41.03
N MET A 976 26.46 8.60 -41.25
CA MET A 976 27.80 8.92 -40.74
C MET A 976 28.41 10.23 -41.27
N GLN A 977 27.82 10.84 -42.31
CA GLN A 977 28.21 12.16 -42.83
C GLN A 977 27.37 13.30 -42.22
N GLY A 978 26.49 13.01 -41.25
CA GLY A 978 25.63 13.99 -40.60
C GLY A 978 24.43 14.43 -41.44
N MET A 979 24.10 13.72 -42.53
CA MET A 979 22.88 14.00 -43.30
C MET A 979 21.68 13.34 -42.62
N LEU A 980 20.61 14.12 -42.42
CA LEU A 980 19.33 13.64 -41.90
C LEU A 980 18.69 12.67 -42.91
N ILE A 981 18.32 11.48 -42.44
CA ILE A 981 17.74 10.37 -43.21
C ILE A 981 16.27 10.18 -42.85
N LYS A 982 15.92 10.26 -41.56
CA LYS A 982 14.54 10.24 -41.06
C LYS A 982 14.38 11.27 -39.95
N GLN A 983 13.18 11.84 -39.84
CA GLN A 983 12.87 12.83 -38.83
C GLN A 983 11.67 12.38 -37.99
N ASN A 984 11.75 12.55 -36.67
CA ASN A 984 10.65 12.36 -35.73
C ASN A 984 9.97 10.99 -35.84
N VAL A 985 10.77 9.92 -35.85
CA VAL A 985 10.30 8.53 -35.94
C VAL A 985 10.39 7.84 -34.59
N ASP A 986 9.50 6.88 -34.35
CA ASP A 986 9.61 6.00 -33.19
C ASP A 986 10.99 5.31 -33.19
N ARG A 987 11.61 5.22 -32.02
CA ARG A 987 12.96 4.66 -31.84
C ARG A 987 13.00 3.20 -32.27
N GLN A 988 11.92 2.43 -32.09
CA GLN A 988 11.84 1.03 -32.54
C GLN A 988 11.88 0.90 -34.07
N ASP A 989 11.37 1.90 -34.78
CA ASP A 989 11.28 1.94 -36.24
C ASP A 989 12.40 2.74 -36.92
N ALA A 990 13.32 3.30 -36.14
CA ALA A 990 14.36 4.19 -36.61
C ALA A 990 15.21 3.58 -37.75
N LEU A 991 15.48 2.28 -37.68
CA LEU A 991 16.30 1.56 -38.67
C LEU A 991 15.49 0.72 -39.68
N THR A 992 14.16 0.76 -39.62
CA THR A 992 13.29 0.03 -40.53
C THR A 992 13.48 0.56 -41.96
N ASP A 993 13.57 -0.32 -42.96
CA ASP A 993 13.79 0.01 -44.38
C ASP A 993 15.09 0.78 -44.73
N LEU A 994 16.03 0.90 -43.79
CA LEU A 994 17.37 1.42 -44.07
C LEU A 994 18.32 0.29 -44.50
N PRO A 995 19.21 0.52 -45.49
CA PRO A 995 20.22 -0.47 -45.88
C PRO A 995 21.20 -0.74 -44.73
N ALA A 996 21.82 -1.92 -44.72
CA ALA A 996 22.82 -2.29 -43.74
C ALA A 996 23.94 -1.24 -43.67
N GLY A 997 24.29 -0.82 -42.45
CA GLY A 997 25.17 0.31 -42.23
C GLY A 997 25.10 0.88 -40.82
N VAL A 998 25.92 1.89 -40.56
CA VAL A 998 25.95 2.60 -39.27
C VAL A 998 25.19 3.92 -39.43
N TYR A 999 24.25 4.16 -38.51
CA TYR A 999 23.43 5.37 -38.45
C TYR A 999 23.54 6.01 -37.08
N ILE A 1000 23.26 7.30 -36.99
CA ILE A 1000 23.10 8.02 -35.74
C ILE A 1000 21.60 8.14 -35.49
N VAL A 1001 21.07 7.48 -34.46
CA VAL A 1001 19.66 7.50 -34.07
C VAL A 1001 19.57 8.26 -32.75
N GLY A 1002 18.92 9.43 -32.76
CA GLY A 1002 19.06 10.40 -31.66
C GLY A 1002 20.53 10.80 -31.52
N ASN A 1003 21.11 10.53 -30.36
CA ASN A 1003 22.52 10.76 -30.04
C ASN A 1003 23.37 9.46 -30.06
N LYS A 1004 22.80 8.30 -30.44
CA LYS A 1004 23.49 6.99 -30.40
C LYS A 1004 23.88 6.47 -31.79
N LYS A 1005 25.07 5.86 -31.91
CA LYS A 1005 25.49 5.13 -33.11
C LYS A 1005 24.90 3.72 -33.10
N MET A 1006 24.09 3.41 -34.11
CA MET A 1006 23.40 2.13 -34.26
C MET A 1006 23.87 1.40 -35.51
N LEU A 1007 24.13 0.09 -35.39
CA LEU A 1007 24.46 -0.78 -36.51
C LEU A 1007 23.20 -1.51 -37.00
N LYS A 1008 22.75 -1.20 -38.22
CA LYS A 1008 21.78 -2.03 -38.94
C LYS A 1008 22.53 -3.17 -39.61
N ARG A 1009 22.36 -4.37 -39.08
CA ARG A 1009 22.92 -5.60 -39.66
C ARG A 1009 22.15 -6.03 -40.90
#